data_AF-A0A124FWY7-F1
#
_entry.id   AF-A0A124FWY7-F1
#
_cell.length_a   1.000
_cell.length_b   1.000
_cell.length_c   1.000
_cell.angle_alpha   90.00
_cell.angle_beta   90.00
_cell.angle_gamma   90.00
#
_symmetry.space_group_name_H-M   'P 1'
#
loop_
_entity.id
_entity.type
_entity.pdbx_description
1 polymer ?
#
loop_
_entity_poly.entity_id
_entity_poly.type
_entity_poly.pdbx_seq_one_letter_code
_entity_poly.pdbx_strand_id
1 'polypeptide(L)'
;MTVLSAMFMILSASAQNGTPINVRGSVTDVNGEPLIGVNILVEGTSTGTVTDYDGNFQLQAPADGVLEISYIGYKSQTIPINNRTNIRIVMEEDTELLEELVVIGYGTVRKDDATGSVVAVDATKLNRGLATSPSDLLAGQVAGLSVVSSGGAPGSAASIRIRGGSSMSASNDPLIVIDGVPVDNATGINGMADPLSTINSNDIETFTVLKDASATAIYGSRASNGVIIITTKRGKAGKPQLAYNGNFSVSAPTGYVDVMDASTFRNYVINSFGADSQQAAALGNTETNWQEKIFRVAASTDHNLSLTGSAGEILPYRLSLGYTNENGILETSRLERYTGSVNLSPSFFDGQLRVQLNARGMYNKNRFADQGAINSATQFDPTMPVYDTTGSPYGNGYHMTLKADGTPIDIALANPVAILMQKHDKSTVMRSIGNLQIDYSLPFLEGLRANLNLGYDISDSEGDVIVEDNSPMSYTWGNYKSGWGENSTYTQYKLNTLLDFYLNYVKEAGAHRFDVMGGYSWQRFYNETENTYPYSAAMAAETGNQFYREGNDYSTESFVISFFGRLNYSLLNRYLLTFTLRNDGSSRFSPDNKWGLFPSAAFAWKIINEPFMADAGSVMSDLKLRLGYGVTGQQNLGSGDYPWMARYSYSQAGAN
;
A
#
# COMPACT_ATOMS: atom_id res chain seq x y z
N MET A 1 -5.08 -36.70 32.65
CA MET A 1 -4.96 -37.99 31.93
C MET A 1 -6.04 -38.91 32.49
N THR A 2 -6.89 -39.46 31.61
CA THR A 2 -8.08 -40.31 31.87
C THR A 2 -9.19 -39.70 32.76
N VAL A 3 -10.32 -39.33 32.13
CA VAL A 3 -11.73 -39.26 32.64
C VAL A 3 -12.56 -38.21 31.86
N LEU A 4 -11.98 -37.38 30.98
CA LEU A 4 -12.72 -36.36 30.20
C LEU A 4 -13.06 -36.75 28.75
N SER A 5 -13.19 -38.04 28.43
CA SER A 5 -13.44 -38.52 27.06
C SER A 5 -14.78 -39.25 26.86
N ALA A 6 -15.68 -39.25 27.85
CA ALA A 6 -16.90 -40.06 27.81
C ALA A 6 -18.22 -39.26 27.64
N MET A 7 -18.18 -37.94 27.40
CA MET A 7 -19.40 -37.10 27.36
C MET A 7 -19.60 -36.29 26.07
N PHE A 8 -19.00 -36.72 24.95
CA PHE A 8 -19.17 -36.09 23.63
C PHE A 8 -19.61 -37.09 22.53
N MET A 9 -20.42 -38.08 22.88
CA MET A 9 -20.81 -39.16 21.96
C MET A 9 -22.32 -39.42 21.86
N ILE A 10 -23.16 -38.40 22.03
CA ILE A 10 -24.59 -38.51 21.71
C ILE A 10 -25.05 -37.20 21.10
N LEU A 11 -24.90 -37.09 19.77
CA LEU A 11 -25.76 -36.34 18.83
C LEU A 11 -25.12 -36.42 17.43
N SER A 12 -24.86 -37.65 16.96
CA SER A 12 -24.74 -37.89 15.53
C SER A 12 -26.15 -38.07 14.99
N ALA A 13 -26.66 -37.00 14.39
CA ALA A 13 -27.88 -37.04 13.59
C ALA A 13 -27.77 -38.18 12.57
N SER A 14 -28.86 -38.93 12.45
CA SER A 14 -29.02 -40.09 11.57
C SER A 14 -28.50 -39.79 10.16
N ALA A 15 -27.37 -40.39 9.79
CA ALA A 15 -27.00 -40.54 8.39
C ALA A 15 -28.06 -41.45 7.74
N GLN A 16 -28.63 -40.98 6.62
CA GLN A 16 -29.51 -41.77 5.77
C GLN A 16 -28.75 -43.01 5.30
N ASN A 17 -29.03 -44.16 5.93
CA ASN A 17 -28.64 -45.48 5.45
C ASN A 17 -29.54 -45.86 4.27
N GLY A 18 -29.47 -45.08 3.18
CA GLY A 18 -29.98 -45.52 1.89
C GLY A 18 -29.09 -46.63 1.36
N THR A 19 -29.65 -47.72 0.84
CA THR A 19 -28.90 -48.78 0.17
C THR A 19 -28.02 -48.14 -0.92
N PRO A 20 -26.69 -48.31 -0.90
CA PRO A 20 -25.81 -47.67 -1.87
C PRO A 20 -26.07 -48.26 -3.26
N ILE A 21 -26.46 -47.40 -4.19
CA ILE A 21 -26.65 -47.77 -5.60
C ILE A 21 -25.47 -47.29 -6.42
N ASN A 22 -25.19 -48.02 -7.50
CA ASN A 22 -24.17 -47.63 -8.48
C ASN A 22 -24.83 -46.68 -9.49
N VAL A 23 -24.52 -45.39 -9.39
CA VAL A 23 -25.01 -44.35 -10.29
C VAL A 23 -24.02 -44.20 -11.43
N ARG A 24 -24.54 -44.32 -12.65
CA ARG A 24 -23.81 -44.04 -13.89
C ARG A 24 -24.41 -42.80 -14.54
N GLY A 25 -23.63 -42.11 -15.37
CA GLY A 25 -24.17 -40.98 -16.09
C GLY A 25 -23.21 -40.41 -17.10
N SER A 26 -23.70 -39.39 -17.81
CA SER A 26 -22.91 -38.60 -18.76
C SER A 26 -23.16 -37.11 -18.52
N VAL A 27 -22.12 -36.31 -18.70
CA VAL A 27 -22.15 -34.86 -18.61
C VAL A 27 -21.78 -34.26 -19.96
N THR A 28 -22.66 -33.44 -20.51
CA THR A 28 -22.43 -32.69 -21.76
C THR A 28 -22.64 -31.20 -21.56
N ASP A 29 -22.15 -30.37 -22.48
CA ASP A 29 -22.54 -28.97 -22.58
C ASP A 29 -23.92 -28.81 -23.27
N VAL A 30 -24.35 -27.56 -23.44
CA VAL A 30 -25.60 -27.20 -24.12
C VAL A 30 -25.59 -27.51 -25.63
N ASN A 31 -24.40 -27.62 -26.25
CA ASN A 31 -24.22 -27.97 -27.65
C ASN A 31 -24.18 -29.50 -27.87
N GLY A 32 -24.16 -30.28 -26.80
CA GLY A 32 -24.10 -31.74 -26.82
C GLY A 32 -22.69 -32.32 -26.84
N GLU A 33 -21.65 -31.51 -26.65
CA GLU A 33 -20.26 -31.95 -26.52
C GLU A 33 -20.02 -32.58 -25.14
N PRO A 34 -19.34 -33.74 -25.05
CA PRO A 34 -19.03 -34.38 -23.78
C PRO A 34 -18.00 -33.57 -22.97
N LEU A 35 -18.23 -33.42 -21.67
CA LEU A 35 -17.35 -32.66 -20.78
C LEU A 35 -16.45 -33.59 -19.97
N ILE A 36 -15.14 -33.55 -20.24
CA ILE A 36 -14.10 -34.29 -19.53
C ILE A 36 -13.72 -33.61 -18.21
N GLY A 37 -13.50 -34.36 -17.13
CA GLY A 37 -12.97 -33.85 -15.88
C GLY A 37 -13.95 -33.06 -15.01
N VAL A 38 -15.26 -33.18 -15.24
CA VAL A 38 -16.31 -32.62 -14.40
C VAL A 38 -16.30 -33.30 -13.04
N ASN A 39 -16.25 -32.52 -11.96
CA ASN A 39 -16.22 -33.04 -10.59
C ASN A 39 -17.65 -33.31 -10.08
N ILE A 40 -17.90 -34.53 -9.63
CA ILE A 40 -19.23 -35.01 -9.18
C ILE A 40 -19.09 -35.54 -7.77
N LEU A 41 -19.71 -34.88 -6.79
CA LEU A 41 -19.61 -35.19 -5.37
C LEU A 41 -20.98 -35.53 -4.80
N VAL A 42 -21.08 -36.48 -3.87
CA VAL A 42 -22.31 -36.68 -3.09
C VAL A 42 -22.34 -35.64 -1.96
N GLU A 43 -23.38 -34.81 -1.96
CA GLU A 43 -23.55 -33.68 -1.03
C GLU A 43 -23.37 -34.11 0.43
N GLY A 44 -22.56 -33.35 1.18
CA GLY A 44 -22.27 -33.62 2.60
C GLY A 44 -21.27 -34.76 2.86
N THR A 45 -20.66 -35.34 1.81
CA THR A 45 -19.65 -36.41 1.93
C THR A 45 -18.37 -36.10 1.16
N SER A 46 -17.33 -36.92 1.34
CA SER A 46 -16.12 -36.90 0.50
C SER A 46 -16.17 -37.90 -0.66
N THR A 47 -17.31 -38.54 -0.89
CA THR A 47 -17.49 -39.55 -1.94
C THR A 47 -17.80 -38.86 -3.25
N GLY A 48 -16.87 -38.91 -4.21
CA GLY A 48 -17.03 -38.27 -5.52
C GLY A 48 -16.21 -38.96 -6.61
N THR A 49 -16.42 -38.53 -7.85
CA THR A 49 -15.74 -39.02 -9.05
C THR A 49 -15.58 -37.88 -10.06
N VAL A 50 -14.82 -38.12 -11.12
CA VAL A 50 -14.67 -37.18 -12.24
C VAL A 50 -15.12 -37.85 -13.55
N THR A 51 -15.61 -37.06 -14.52
CA THR A 51 -15.95 -37.60 -15.84
C THR A 51 -14.72 -37.99 -16.66
N ASP A 52 -14.85 -39.05 -17.44
CA ASP A 52 -13.84 -39.51 -18.39
C ASP A 52 -13.83 -38.70 -19.70
N TYR A 53 -13.03 -39.13 -20.68
CA TYR A 53 -12.87 -38.47 -21.98
C TYR A 53 -14.17 -38.39 -22.79
N ASP A 54 -15.07 -39.35 -22.60
CA ASP A 54 -16.37 -39.40 -23.28
C ASP A 54 -17.47 -38.73 -22.43
N GLY A 55 -17.09 -38.03 -21.35
CA GLY A 55 -18.00 -37.33 -20.44
C GLY A 55 -18.77 -38.25 -19.50
N ASN A 56 -18.40 -39.52 -19.39
CA ASN A 56 -19.12 -40.50 -18.55
C ASN A 56 -18.56 -40.55 -17.13
N PHE A 57 -19.41 -40.90 -16.17
CA PHE A 57 -19.02 -41.11 -14.78
C PHE A 57 -19.69 -42.33 -14.16
N GLN A 58 -19.06 -42.88 -13.13
CA GLN A 58 -19.62 -43.90 -12.26
C GLN A 58 -19.22 -43.65 -10.81
N LEU A 59 -20.18 -43.76 -9.90
CA LEU A 59 -20.04 -43.42 -8.48
C LEU A 59 -21.04 -44.25 -7.66
N GLN A 60 -20.62 -44.70 -6.48
CA GLN A 60 -21.52 -45.33 -5.51
C GLN A 60 -22.07 -44.28 -4.55
N ALA A 61 -23.40 -44.13 -4.52
CA ALA A 61 -24.07 -43.10 -3.72
C ALA A 61 -25.37 -43.64 -3.08
N PRO A 62 -25.85 -43.06 -1.96
CA PRO A 62 -27.15 -43.38 -1.40
C PRO A 62 -28.26 -43.15 -2.43
N ALA A 63 -29.27 -44.02 -2.45
CA ALA A 63 -30.31 -43.95 -3.46
C ALA A 63 -31.19 -42.69 -3.39
N ASP A 64 -31.25 -42.06 -2.21
CA ASP A 64 -31.86 -40.76 -1.90
C ASP A 64 -30.85 -39.61 -1.85
N GLY A 65 -29.58 -39.86 -2.16
CA GLY A 65 -28.52 -38.85 -2.12
C GLY A 65 -28.66 -37.77 -3.19
N VAL A 66 -27.91 -36.69 -3.02
CA VAL A 66 -27.87 -35.55 -3.94
C VAL A 66 -26.47 -35.42 -4.51
N LEU A 67 -26.37 -35.25 -5.82
CA LEU A 67 -25.10 -35.00 -6.52
C LEU A 67 -24.86 -33.50 -6.65
N GLU A 68 -23.70 -33.04 -6.25
CA GLU A 68 -23.14 -31.73 -6.53
C GLU A 68 -22.17 -31.85 -7.70
N ILE A 69 -22.46 -31.15 -8.80
CA ILE A 69 -21.67 -31.18 -10.03
C ILE A 69 -21.03 -29.82 -10.22
N SER A 70 -19.71 -29.80 -10.40
CA SER A 70 -18.92 -28.59 -10.60
C SER A 70 -17.91 -28.78 -11.72
N TYR A 71 -17.79 -27.76 -12.57
CA TYR A 71 -16.80 -27.73 -13.64
C TYR A 71 -16.39 -26.29 -13.92
N ILE A 72 -15.10 -26.07 -14.21
CA ILE A 72 -14.56 -24.72 -14.40
C ILE A 72 -15.19 -24.11 -15.65
N GLY A 73 -15.79 -22.92 -15.52
CA GLY A 73 -16.47 -22.21 -16.62
C GLY A 73 -17.94 -22.57 -16.81
N TYR A 74 -18.53 -23.39 -15.93
CA TYR A 74 -19.93 -23.80 -15.97
C TYR A 74 -20.63 -23.59 -14.63
N LYS A 75 -21.94 -23.36 -14.64
CA LYS A 75 -22.75 -23.19 -13.43
C LYS A 75 -22.79 -24.51 -12.65
N SER A 76 -22.44 -24.47 -11.36
CA SER A 76 -22.59 -25.64 -10.48
C SER A 76 -24.06 -26.04 -10.38
N GLN A 77 -24.33 -27.34 -10.45
CA GLN A 77 -25.69 -27.88 -10.39
C GLN A 77 -25.83 -28.92 -9.29
N THR A 78 -27.00 -28.97 -8.67
CA THR A 78 -27.34 -29.92 -7.62
C THR A 78 -28.48 -30.81 -8.12
N ILE A 79 -28.22 -32.12 -8.26
CA ILE A 79 -29.15 -33.07 -8.87
C ILE A 79 -29.48 -34.20 -7.88
N PRO A 80 -30.74 -34.34 -7.43
CA PRO A 80 -31.13 -35.46 -6.57
C PRO A 80 -31.11 -36.78 -7.33
N ILE A 81 -30.57 -37.85 -6.73
CA ILE A 81 -30.46 -39.17 -7.38
C ILE A 81 -31.84 -39.80 -7.57
N ASN A 82 -32.73 -39.71 -6.58
CA ASN A 82 -34.11 -40.19 -6.65
C ASN A 82 -34.25 -41.64 -7.14
N ASN A 83 -33.42 -42.56 -6.63
CA ASN A 83 -33.33 -43.97 -7.03
C ASN A 83 -32.96 -44.21 -8.51
N ARG A 84 -32.41 -43.21 -9.23
CA ARG A 84 -31.98 -43.35 -10.63
C ARG A 84 -30.56 -43.92 -10.70
N THR A 85 -30.38 -44.99 -11.47
CA THR A 85 -29.07 -45.60 -11.72
C THR A 85 -28.37 -45.03 -12.96
N ASN A 86 -29.09 -44.26 -13.79
CA ASN A 86 -28.54 -43.54 -14.93
C ASN A 86 -29.01 -42.08 -14.93
N ILE A 87 -28.09 -41.13 -14.98
CA ILE A 87 -28.37 -39.69 -14.93
C ILE A 87 -27.64 -38.99 -16.08
N ARG A 88 -28.37 -38.26 -16.93
CA ARG A 88 -27.79 -37.37 -17.94
C ARG A 88 -27.83 -35.94 -17.42
N ILE A 89 -26.69 -35.26 -17.50
CA ILE A 89 -26.47 -33.92 -16.96
C ILE A 89 -26.04 -33.02 -18.10
N VAL A 90 -26.69 -31.87 -18.24
CA VAL A 90 -26.33 -30.84 -19.21
C VAL A 90 -25.86 -29.62 -18.43
N MET A 91 -24.57 -29.30 -18.56
CA MET A 91 -23.97 -28.16 -17.89
C MET A 91 -24.21 -26.90 -18.73
N GLU A 92 -24.70 -25.86 -18.08
CA GLU A 92 -24.82 -24.53 -18.67
C GLU A 92 -23.52 -23.76 -18.44
N GLU A 93 -22.98 -23.18 -19.50
CA GLU A 93 -21.82 -22.29 -19.37
C GLU A 93 -22.12 -21.16 -18.39
N ASP A 94 -21.15 -20.85 -17.54
CA ASP A 94 -21.21 -19.71 -16.65
C ASP A 94 -20.89 -18.44 -17.45
N THR A 95 -21.83 -18.06 -18.31
CA THR A 95 -21.78 -16.83 -19.12
C THR A 95 -22.00 -15.56 -18.30
N GLU A 96 -22.33 -15.71 -17.00
CA GLU A 96 -22.21 -14.63 -16.04
C GLU A 96 -20.73 -14.43 -15.72
N LEU A 97 -20.03 -13.77 -16.65
CA LEU A 97 -18.86 -12.96 -16.29
C LEU A 97 -19.29 -12.11 -15.10
N LEU A 98 -18.86 -12.48 -13.88
CA LEU A 98 -19.08 -11.71 -12.66
C LEU A 98 -18.79 -10.25 -13.01
N GLU A 99 -19.84 -9.43 -13.02
CA GLU A 99 -19.72 -8.05 -13.45
C GLU A 99 -18.74 -7.36 -12.50
N GLU A 100 -17.54 -7.10 -12.99
CA GLU A 100 -16.48 -6.52 -12.17
C GLU A 100 -16.95 -5.13 -11.72
N LEU A 101 -17.30 -5.02 -10.43
CA LEU A 101 -17.67 -3.77 -9.80
C LEU A 101 -16.41 -2.99 -9.46
N VAL A 102 -16.38 -1.72 -9.85
CA VAL A 102 -15.26 -0.83 -9.63
C VAL A 102 -15.70 0.32 -8.73
N VAL A 103 -14.89 0.63 -7.72
CA VAL A 103 -15.15 1.74 -6.80
C VAL A 103 -14.76 3.06 -7.46
N ILE A 104 -15.71 3.96 -7.64
CA ILE A 104 -15.51 5.30 -8.21
C ILE A 104 -15.89 6.38 -7.20
N GLY A 105 -14.99 6.65 -6.27
CA GLY A 105 -15.26 7.56 -5.18
C GLY A 105 -16.30 7.00 -4.22
N TYR A 106 -17.42 7.71 -4.10
CA TYR A 106 -18.52 7.43 -3.18
C TYR A 106 -19.52 6.37 -3.67
N GLY A 107 -19.18 5.59 -4.70
CA GLY A 107 -20.07 4.54 -5.20
C GLY A 107 -19.33 3.49 -6.00
N THR A 108 -20.04 2.42 -6.34
CA THR A 108 -19.55 1.36 -7.23
C THR A 108 -20.30 1.40 -8.54
N VAL A 109 -19.60 1.18 -9.64
CA VAL A 109 -20.21 0.99 -10.97
C VAL A 109 -19.68 -0.29 -11.58
N ARG A 110 -20.49 -0.92 -12.44
CA ARG A 110 -19.98 -1.98 -13.31
C ARG A 110 -18.88 -1.38 -14.18
N LYS A 111 -17.79 -2.11 -14.37
CA LYS A 111 -16.69 -1.69 -15.24
C LYS A 111 -17.16 -1.28 -16.64
N ASP A 112 -18.15 -2.01 -17.15
CA ASP A 112 -18.79 -1.72 -18.44
C ASP A 112 -19.67 -0.46 -18.42
N ASP A 113 -20.14 0.00 -17.27
CA ASP A 113 -20.92 1.24 -17.14
C ASP A 113 -20.03 2.48 -16.89
N ALA A 114 -18.73 2.30 -16.63
CA ALA A 114 -17.82 3.40 -16.36
C ALA A 114 -17.59 4.31 -17.59
N THR A 115 -17.84 5.61 -17.43
CA THR A 115 -17.71 6.64 -18.47
C THR A 115 -16.30 7.26 -18.53
N GLY A 116 -15.60 7.37 -17.39
CA GLY A 116 -14.21 7.85 -17.32
C GLY A 116 -13.14 6.73 -17.43
N SER A 117 -11.86 7.10 -17.61
CA SER A 117 -10.76 6.12 -17.56
C SER A 117 -10.48 5.69 -16.13
N VAL A 118 -10.93 4.48 -15.82
CA VAL A 118 -10.73 3.80 -14.55
C VAL A 118 -10.12 2.43 -14.82
N VAL A 119 -9.07 2.08 -14.08
CA VAL A 119 -8.45 0.76 -14.13
C VAL A 119 -8.51 0.14 -12.75
N ALA A 120 -9.17 -1.01 -12.64
CA ALA A 120 -9.12 -1.85 -11.44
C ALA A 120 -8.05 -2.93 -11.64
N VAL A 121 -7.20 -3.10 -10.63
CA VAL A 121 -6.19 -4.15 -10.54
C VAL A 121 -6.57 -5.03 -9.36
N ASP A 122 -6.90 -6.29 -9.64
CA ASP A 122 -7.22 -7.29 -8.63
C ASP A 122 -5.94 -7.82 -7.98
N ALA A 123 -5.68 -7.39 -6.74
CA ALA A 123 -4.48 -7.75 -5.98
C ALA A 123 -4.48 -9.22 -5.54
N THR A 124 -5.60 -9.94 -5.69
CA THR A 124 -5.69 -11.37 -5.39
C THR A 124 -5.13 -12.24 -6.52
N LYS A 125 -5.06 -11.70 -7.74
CA LYS A 125 -4.55 -12.39 -8.94
C LYS A 125 -3.09 -12.04 -9.28
N LEU A 126 -2.53 -11.03 -8.63
CA LEU A 126 -1.14 -10.63 -8.87
C LEU A 126 -0.17 -11.68 -8.31
N ASN A 127 0.90 -11.94 -9.08
CA ASN A 127 2.06 -12.64 -8.53
C ASN A 127 2.79 -11.70 -7.57
N ARG A 128 2.62 -11.93 -6.27
CA ARG A 128 3.02 -10.99 -5.21
C ARG A 128 4.53 -10.90 -4.99
N GLY A 129 5.31 -11.89 -5.45
CA GLY A 129 6.75 -11.93 -5.24
C GLY A 129 7.15 -11.56 -3.80
N LEU A 130 8.08 -10.62 -3.66
CA LEU A 130 8.52 -10.03 -2.39
C LEU A 130 7.95 -8.63 -2.15
N ALA A 131 6.75 -8.32 -2.67
CA ALA A 131 6.12 -7.02 -2.46
C ALA A 131 5.78 -6.81 -0.97
N THR A 132 6.68 -6.14 -0.24
CA THR A 132 6.51 -5.77 1.16
C THR A 132 5.74 -4.46 1.32
N SER A 133 5.53 -3.71 0.23
CA SER A 133 4.67 -2.52 0.21
C SER A 133 3.50 -2.65 -0.78
N PRO A 134 2.39 -1.94 -0.57
CA PRO A 134 1.32 -1.82 -1.57
C PRO A 134 1.78 -1.18 -2.88
N SER A 135 2.79 -0.30 -2.84
CA SER A 135 3.29 0.40 -4.01
C SER A 135 3.97 -0.54 -5.02
N ASP A 136 4.66 -1.58 -4.52
CA ASP A 136 5.30 -2.60 -5.35
C ASP A 136 4.30 -3.41 -6.17
N LEU A 137 3.12 -3.68 -5.60
CA LEU A 137 2.04 -4.40 -6.30
C LEU A 137 1.48 -3.62 -7.49
N LEU A 138 1.61 -2.30 -7.51
CA LEU A 138 1.12 -1.44 -8.59
C LEU A 138 2.11 -1.29 -9.74
N ALA A 139 3.38 -1.62 -9.52
CA ALA A 139 4.43 -1.45 -10.51
C ALA A 139 4.15 -2.28 -11.77
N GLY A 140 4.10 -1.60 -12.92
CA GLY A 140 3.85 -2.24 -14.22
C GLY A 140 2.42 -2.74 -14.47
N GLN A 141 1.50 -2.59 -13.50
CA GLN A 141 0.13 -3.11 -13.64
C GLN A 141 -0.83 -2.18 -14.40
N VAL A 142 -0.53 -0.88 -14.44
CA VAL A 142 -1.44 0.13 -15.01
C VAL A 142 -0.74 0.99 -16.06
N ALA A 143 -1.30 1.03 -17.27
CA ALA A 143 -0.80 1.90 -18.33
C ALA A 143 -0.95 3.39 -17.96
N GLY A 144 0.16 4.13 -18.11
CA GLY A 144 0.25 5.54 -17.75
C GLY A 144 0.47 5.79 -16.24
N LEU A 145 0.71 4.75 -15.45
CA LEU A 145 1.17 4.85 -14.07
C LEU A 145 2.67 4.56 -14.02
N SER A 146 3.45 5.52 -13.53
CA SER A 146 4.87 5.33 -13.25
C SER A 146 5.04 5.15 -11.75
N VAL A 147 5.64 4.03 -11.35
CA VAL A 147 5.99 3.71 -9.97
C VAL A 147 7.50 3.52 -9.95
N VAL A 148 8.23 4.46 -9.34
CA VAL A 148 9.69 4.44 -9.29
C VAL A 148 10.10 4.28 -7.84
N SER A 149 10.72 3.15 -7.49
CA SER A 149 11.27 2.95 -6.15
C SER A 149 12.38 3.98 -5.88
N SER A 150 12.38 4.56 -4.67
CA SER A 150 13.40 5.52 -4.23
C SER A 150 14.74 4.88 -3.85
N GLY A 151 14.84 3.54 -3.85
CA GLY A 151 16.10 2.84 -3.60
C GLY A 151 15.92 1.37 -3.21
N GLY A 152 17.03 0.76 -2.77
CA GLY A 152 17.06 -0.62 -2.25
C GLY A 152 17.02 -0.71 -0.71
N ALA A 153 16.68 0.39 -0.02
CA ALA A 153 16.53 0.38 1.43
C ALA A 153 15.22 -0.32 1.83
N PRO A 154 15.19 -1.07 2.94
CA PRO A 154 13.97 -1.66 3.46
C PRO A 154 12.85 -0.63 3.65
N GLY A 155 11.66 -0.93 3.12
CA GLY A 155 10.48 -0.07 3.25
C GLY A 155 10.53 1.25 2.46
N SER A 156 11.46 1.43 1.53
CA SER A 156 11.56 2.64 0.70
C SER A 156 10.25 2.96 -0.02
N ALA A 157 9.74 4.20 0.09
CA ALA A 157 8.58 4.64 -0.69
C ALA A 157 8.87 4.58 -2.19
N ALA A 158 7.87 4.19 -2.97
CA ALA A 158 7.87 4.47 -4.39
C ALA A 158 7.29 5.87 -4.68
N SER A 159 7.92 6.61 -5.59
CA SER A 159 7.30 7.78 -6.20
C SER A 159 6.28 7.30 -7.24
N ILE A 160 5.01 7.65 -7.01
CA ILE A 160 3.90 7.26 -7.88
C ILE A 160 3.45 8.47 -8.69
N ARG A 161 3.39 8.34 -10.02
CA ARG A 161 2.92 9.38 -10.95
C ARG A 161 1.87 8.83 -11.89
N ILE A 162 0.72 9.48 -11.98
CA ILE A 162 -0.32 9.15 -12.96
C ILE A 162 -0.21 10.15 -14.12
N ARG A 163 0.12 9.65 -15.31
CA ARG A 163 0.28 10.43 -16.55
C ARG A 163 1.32 11.57 -16.48
N GLY A 164 2.38 11.37 -15.69
CA GLY A 164 3.49 12.31 -15.56
C GLY A 164 3.30 13.34 -14.43
N GLY A 165 4.11 14.41 -14.44
CA GLY A 165 3.98 15.52 -13.50
C GLY A 165 3.06 16.61 -14.05
N SER A 166 2.10 17.06 -13.25
CA SER A 166 1.11 18.09 -13.63
C SER A 166 1.52 19.50 -13.19
N SER A 167 2.49 19.62 -12.27
CA SER A 167 2.94 20.88 -11.68
C SER A 167 4.47 20.99 -11.64
N MET A 168 4.97 22.23 -11.73
CA MET A 168 6.38 22.55 -11.55
C MET A 168 6.76 22.84 -10.09
N SER A 169 5.82 23.32 -9.28
CA SER A 169 6.07 23.78 -7.90
C SER A 169 5.15 23.16 -6.85
N ALA A 170 3.97 22.68 -7.23
CA ALA A 170 3.05 21.99 -6.32
C ALA A 170 3.34 20.48 -6.30
N SER A 171 2.76 19.78 -5.33
CA SER A 171 2.91 18.30 -5.26
C SER A 171 2.34 17.64 -6.52
N ASN A 172 3.06 16.65 -7.01
CA ASN A 172 2.67 15.79 -8.14
C ASN A 172 2.19 14.40 -7.68
N ASP A 173 2.07 14.17 -6.35
CA ASP A 173 1.67 12.86 -5.83
C ASP A 173 0.15 12.67 -5.99
N PRO A 174 -0.32 11.46 -6.35
CA PRO A 174 -1.73 11.19 -6.47
C PRO A 174 -2.41 11.21 -5.10
N LEU A 175 -3.70 11.48 -5.09
CA LEU A 175 -4.50 11.27 -3.90
C LEU A 175 -4.65 9.77 -3.64
N ILE A 176 -4.37 9.32 -2.41
CA ILE A 176 -4.61 7.93 -2.01
C ILE A 176 -5.79 7.87 -1.06
N VAL A 177 -6.72 6.95 -1.33
CA VAL A 177 -7.92 6.72 -0.53
C VAL A 177 -7.97 5.25 -0.14
N ILE A 178 -8.04 4.96 1.16
CA ILE A 178 -8.10 3.59 1.69
C ILE A 178 -9.47 3.37 2.30
N ASP A 179 -10.27 2.47 1.73
CA ASP A 179 -11.65 2.19 2.14
C ASP A 179 -12.52 3.44 2.41
N GLY A 180 -12.32 4.49 1.59
CA GLY A 180 -13.06 5.74 1.70
C GLY A 180 -12.40 6.81 2.57
N VAL A 181 -11.23 6.56 3.16
CA VAL A 181 -10.46 7.57 3.91
C VAL A 181 -9.31 8.10 3.05
N PRO A 182 -9.32 9.38 2.65
CA PRO A 182 -8.17 10.01 2.02
C PRO A 182 -7.04 10.15 3.04
N VAL A 183 -5.93 9.46 2.80
CA VAL A 183 -4.74 9.55 3.66
C VAL A 183 -3.83 10.69 3.24
N ASP A 184 -3.05 11.18 4.18
CA ASP A 184 -1.96 12.09 3.86
C ASP A 184 -0.73 11.29 3.43
N ASN A 185 -0.39 11.41 2.16
CA ASN A 185 0.79 10.82 1.53
C ASN A 185 1.76 11.89 1.00
N ALA A 186 1.44 13.18 1.15
CA ALA A 186 2.17 14.25 0.46
C ALA A 186 3.09 15.06 1.39
N THR A 187 2.87 15.02 2.71
CA THR A 187 3.78 15.64 3.69
C THR A 187 4.63 14.62 4.47
N GLY A 188 4.53 13.33 4.14
CA GLY A 188 5.28 12.25 4.78
C GLY A 188 4.88 12.01 6.25
N ILE A 189 5.50 11.00 6.86
CA ILE A 189 5.52 10.80 8.32
C ILE A 189 7.00 10.69 8.68
N ASN A 190 7.47 11.50 9.64
CA ASN A 190 8.87 11.47 10.07
C ASN A 190 9.23 10.06 10.53
N GLY A 191 10.48 9.65 10.29
CA GLY A 191 10.92 8.30 10.64
C GLY A 191 10.20 7.17 9.90
N MET A 192 9.41 7.43 8.85
CA MET A 192 8.74 6.40 8.04
C MET A 192 9.13 6.53 6.57
N ALA A 193 9.59 5.43 5.98
CA ALA A 193 10.05 5.45 4.59
C ALA A 193 8.91 5.43 3.56
N ASP A 194 7.80 4.72 3.82
CA ASP A 194 6.64 4.65 2.93
C ASP A 194 5.33 4.82 3.70
N PRO A 195 4.51 5.86 3.46
CA PRO A 195 3.21 6.02 4.10
C PRO A 195 2.20 4.91 3.76
N LEU A 196 2.38 4.13 2.68
CA LEU A 196 1.48 3.01 2.37
C LEU A 196 1.81 1.72 3.12
N SER A 197 2.98 1.65 3.75
CA SER A 197 3.42 0.49 4.53
C SER A 197 2.50 0.16 5.73
N THR A 198 1.59 1.06 6.10
CA THR A 198 0.55 0.82 7.12
C THR A 198 -0.43 -0.29 6.74
N ILE A 199 -0.59 -0.57 5.43
CA ILE A 199 -1.46 -1.64 4.94
C ILE A 199 -0.60 -2.86 4.61
N ASN A 200 -0.97 -4.01 5.17
CA ASN A 200 -0.39 -5.28 4.73
C ASN A 200 -0.84 -5.57 3.28
N SER A 201 0.09 -5.85 2.38
CA SER A 201 -0.20 -6.16 0.97
C SER A 201 -1.15 -7.36 0.82
N ASN A 202 -1.16 -8.30 1.78
CA ASN A 202 -2.05 -9.45 1.79
C ASN A 202 -3.52 -9.12 2.06
N ASP A 203 -3.78 -7.98 2.69
CA ASP A 203 -5.12 -7.49 3.03
C ASP A 203 -5.79 -6.73 1.88
N ILE A 204 -5.05 -6.39 0.82
CA ILE A 204 -5.57 -5.64 -0.32
C ILE A 204 -6.38 -6.59 -1.23
N GLU A 205 -7.56 -6.13 -1.61
CA GLU A 205 -8.44 -6.80 -2.57
C GLU A 205 -8.24 -6.21 -3.96
N THR A 206 -8.39 -4.88 -4.07
CA THR A 206 -8.25 -4.18 -5.36
C THR A 206 -7.56 -2.83 -5.21
N PHE A 207 -6.83 -2.47 -6.25
CA PHE A 207 -6.42 -1.10 -6.51
C PHE A 207 -7.23 -0.52 -7.66
N THR A 208 -7.95 0.57 -7.43
CA THR A 208 -8.64 1.30 -8.48
C THR A 208 -7.92 2.61 -8.76
N VAL A 209 -7.42 2.77 -9.98
CA VAL A 209 -6.70 3.97 -10.43
C VAL A 209 -7.61 4.80 -11.31
N LEU A 210 -7.94 6.00 -10.84
CA LEU A 210 -8.69 7.02 -11.56
C LEU A 210 -7.70 7.96 -12.26
N LYS A 211 -7.67 7.91 -13.60
CA LYS A 211 -6.63 8.58 -14.41
C LYS A 211 -7.06 9.88 -15.06
N ASP A 212 -8.36 10.03 -15.30
CA ASP A 212 -8.91 11.19 -16.00
C ASP A 212 -9.57 12.15 -15.04
N ALA A 213 -9.53 13.44 -15.39
CA ALA A 213 -10.27 14.49 -14.70
C ALA A 213 -11.76 14.15 -14.52
N SER A 214 -12.39 13.47 -15.49
CA SER A 214 -13.80 13.10 -15.38
C SER A 214 -14.11 12.01 -14.37
N ALA A 215 -13.14 11.13 -14.10
CA ALA A 215 -13.23 10.11 -13.07
C ALA A 215 -12.83 10.66 -11.69
N THR A 216 -11.90 11.60 -11.64
CA THR A 216 -11.31 12.11 -10.40
C THR A 216 -12.02 13.35 -9.86
N ALA A 217 -12.83 14.06 -10.66
CA ALA A 217 -13.52 15.30 -10.28
C ALA A 217 -14.36 15.20 -9.00
N ILE A 218 -14.84 14.01 -8.64
CA ILE A 218 -15.57 13.80 -7.39
C ILE A 218 -14.71 14.08 -6.14
N TYR A 219 -13.37 14.05 -6.27
CA TYR A 219 -12.38 14.39 -5.24
C TYR A 219 -11.81 15.83 -5.39
N GLY A 220 -12.25 16.58 -6.41
CA GLY A 220 -12.06 18.03 -6.53
C GLY A 220 -10.60 18.51 -6.57
N SER A 221 -10.29 19.43 -5.67
CA SER A 221 -9.03 20.18 -5.55
C SER A 221 -7.79 19.36 -5.21
N ARG A 222 -7.94 18.04 -4.98
CA ARG A 222 -6.84 17.10 -4.70
C ARG A 222 -6.63 16.07 -5.81
N ALA A 223 -7.41 16.16 -6.88
CA ALA A 223 -7.56 15.08 -7.85
C ALA A 223 -6.84 15.33 -9.19
N SER A 224 -6.08 16.44 -9.30
CA SER A 224 -5.32 16.80 -10.51
C SER A 224 -4.24 15.79 -10.89
N ASN A 225 -3.60 15.16 -9.91
CA ASN A 225 -2.58 14.12 -10.10
C ASN A 225 -3.16 12.71 -10.23
N GLY A 226 -4.48 12.58 -10.38
CA GLY A 226 -5.18 11.30 -10.31
C GLY A 226 -5.42 10.81 -8.88
N VAL A 227 -6.17 9.70 -8.77
CA VAL A 227 -6.57 9.13 -7.48
C VAL A 227 -6.36 7.62 -7.51
N ILE A 228 -5.80 7.07 -6.43
CA ILE A 228 -5.66 5.63 -6.21
C ILE A 228 -6.55 5.25 -5.03
N ILE A 229 -7.54 4.40 -5.29
CA ILE A 229 -8.44 3.86 -4.27
C ILE A 229 -7.97 2.44 -3.95
N ILE A 230 -7.61 2.19 -2.70
CA ILE A 230 -7.25 0.88 -2.19
C ILE A 230 -8.46 0.34 -1.44
N THR A 231 -8.98 -0.78 -1.92
CA THR A 231 -10.06 -1.52 -1.24
C THR A 231 -9.46 -2.75 -0.59
N THR A 232 -9.75 -2.94 0.70
CA THR A 232 -9.26 -4.12 1.42
C THR A 232 -10.30 -5.21 1.48
N LYS A 233 -9.81 -6.44 1.69
CA LYS A 233 -10.63 -7.65 1.78
C LYS A 233 -11.61 -7.51 2.94
N ARG A 234 -12.86 -7.87 2.66
CA ARG A 234 -13.96 -7.82 3.63
C ARG A 234 -14.31 -9.20 4.17
N GLY A 235 -14.98 -9.21 5.32
CA GLY A 235 -15.60 -10.43 5.84
C GLY A 235 -16.63 -10.98 4.87
N LYS A 236 -16.66 -12.30 4.68
CA LYS A 236 -17.67 -12.99 3.87
C LYS A 236 -18.59 -13.81 4.78
N ALA A 237 -19.86 -13.89 4.41
CA ALA A 237 -20.81 -14.80 5.05
C ALA A 237 -20.31 -16.25 4.91
N GLY A 238 -20.52 -17.05 5.96
CA GLY A 238 -20.15 -18.46 5.96
C GLY A 238 -19.27 -18.88 7.14
N LYS A 239 -18.76 -20.11 7.04
CA LYS A 239 -17.95 -20.74 8.09
C LYS A 239 -16.64 -19.97 8.30
N PRO A 240 -16.13 -19.90 9.54
CA PRO A 240 -14.82 -19.32 9.81
C PRO A 240 -13.74 -19.99 8.97
N GLN A 241 -12.95 -19.19 8.26
CA GLN A 241 -11.78 -19.60 7.50
C GLN A 241 -10.54 -18.92 8.08
N LEU A 242 -9.54 -19.74 8.40
CA LEU A 242 -8.23 -19.30 8.85
C LEU A 242 -7.24 -19.48 7.71
N ALA A 243 -6.49 -18.44 7.37
CA ALA A 243 -5.44 -18.48 6.38
C ALA A 243 -4.14 -17.93 6.96
N TYR A 244 -3.04 -18.63 6.68
CA TYR A 244 -1.69 -18.23 7.04
C TYR A 244 -0.84 -18.15 5.77
N ASN A 245 -0.12 -17.04 5.59
CA ASN A 245 0.84 -16.83 4.54
C ASN A 245 2.20 -16.52 5.17
N GLY A 246 3.26 -17.11 4.64
CA GLY A 246 4.62 -16.91 5.11
C GLY A 246 5.59 -16.87 3.94
N ASN A 247 6.40 -15.82 3.88
CA ASN A 247 7.38 -15.59 2.82
C ASN A 247 8.77 -15.47 3.45
N PHE A 248 9.77 -16.05 2.78
CA PHE A 248 11.18 -15.94 3.12
C PHE A 248 11.95 -15.47 1.90
N SER A 249 12.87 -14.52 2.09
CA SER A 249 13.68 -13.98 1.00
C SER A 249 15.13 -13.78 1.38
N VAL A 250 15.98 -13.84 0.35
CA VAL A 250 17.41 -13.54 0.45
C VAL A 250 17.74 -12.49 -0.60
N SER A 251 18.29 -11.37 -0.14
CA SER A 251 18.73 -10.25 -0.96
C SER A 251 20.25 -10.18 -0.93
N ALA A 252 20.87 -9.99 -2.10
CA ALA A 252 22.32 -9.86 -2.25
C ALA A 252 22.64 -8.71 -3.23
N PRO A 253 23.82 -8.07 -3.09
CA PRO A 253 24.28 -7.10 -4.07
C PRO A 253 24.34 -7.72 -5.47
N THR A 254 23.79 -7.02 -6.47
CA THR A 254 23.80 -7.47 -7.88
C THR A 254 25.08 -7.08 -8.62
N GLY A 255 25.83 -6.11 -8.09
CA GLY A 255 27.10 -5.63 -8.63
C GLY A 255 27.67 -4.49 -7.78
N TYR A 256 28.92 -4.17 -8.04
CA TYR A 256 29.66 -3.06 -7.42
C TYR A 256 30.11 -2.07 -8.50
N VAL A 257 30.47 -0.86 -8.08
CA VAL A 257 31.08 0.12 -8.98
C VAL A 257 32.54 -0.27 -9.22
N ASP A 258 32.99 -0.25 -10.48
CA ASP A 258 34.39 -0.49 -10.81
C ASP A 258 35.26 0.66 -10.27
N VAL A 259 36.11 0.35 -9.28
CA VAL A 259 37.06 1.27 -8.65
C VAL A 259 38.47 0.72 -8.75
N MET A 260 39.50 1.57 -8.59
CA MET A 260 40.88 1.09 -8.52
C MET A 260 41.06 0.16 -7.32
N ASP A 261 41.59 -1.03 -7.55
CA ASP A 261 42.08 -1.87 -6.45
C ASP A 261 43.31 -1.22 -5.78
N ALA A 262 43.68 -1.73 -4.61
CA ALA A 262 44.80 -1.20 -3.83
C ALA A 262 46.13 -1.20 -4.58
N SER A 263 46.38 -2.22 -5.40
CA SER A 263 47.62 -2.34 -6.18
C SER A 263 47.70 -1.30 -7.30
N THR A 264 46.58 -1.10 -8.01
CA THR A 264 46.41 -0.13 -9.09
C THR A 264 46.49 1.28 -8.54
N PHE A 265 45.82 1.56 -7.43
CA PHE A 265 45.86 2.85 -6.75
C PHE A 265 47.29 3.19 -6.28
N ARG A 266 47.98 2.23 -5.65
CA ARG A 266 49.38 2.39 -5.22
C ARG A 266 50.31 2.71 -6.40
N ASN A 267 50.20 1.93 -7.48
CA ASN A 267 50.99 2.16 -8.69
C ASN A 267 50.68 3.52 -9.32
N TYR A 268 49.41 3.91 -9.37
CA TYR A 268 48.99 5.21 -9.87
C TYR A 268 49.62 6.36 -9.06
N VAL A 269 49.58 6.29 -7.73
CA VAL A 269 50.18 7.31 -6.85
C VAL A 269 51.70 7.36 -7.00
N ILE A 270 52.39 6.22 -6.98
CA ILE A 270 53.86 6.17 -7.13
C ILE A 270 54.29 6.69 -8.50
N ASN A 271 53.60 6.31 -9.58
CA ASN A 271 53.94 6.74 -10.94
C ASN A 271 53.64 8.22 -11.18
N SER A 272 52.64 8.78 -10.50
CA SER A 272 52.22 10.18 -10.67
C SER A 272 53.04 11.16 -9.82
N PHE A 273 53.42 10.76 -8.60
CA PHE A 273 54.07 11.64 -7.63
C PHE A 273 55.52 11.27 -7.32
N GLY A 274 55.96 10.06 -7.68
CA GLY A 274 57.28 9.50 -7.36
C GLY A 274 57.28 8.68 -6.07
N ALA A 275 58.16 7.68 -5.99
CA ALA A 275 58.23 6.74 -4.87
C ALA A 275 58.62 7.40 -3.53
N ASP A 276 59.41 8.49 -3.57
CA ASP A 276 59.86 9.22 -2.39
C ASP A 276 58.93 10.39 -2.01
N SER A 277 57.75 10.49 -2.64
CA SER A 277 56.78 11.57 -2.39
C SER A 277 56.03 11.38 -1.07
N GLN A 278 55.49 12.49 -0.53
CA GLN A 278 54.62 12.44 0.65
C GLN A 278 53.36 11.61 0.41
N GLN A 279 52.83 11.63 -0.83
CA GLN A 279 51.67 10.84 -1.23
C GLN A 279 51.98 9.35 -1.22
N ALA A 280 53.14 8.95 -1.74
CA ALA A 280 53.57 7.55 -1.70
C ALA A 280 53.82 7.06 -0.26
N ALA A 281 54.38 7.91 0.60
CA ALA A 281 54.59 7.61 2.02
C ALA A 281 53.28 7.49 2.83
N ALA A 282 52.20 8.11 2.36
CA ALA A 282 50.88 8.05 2.99
C ALA A 282 50.09 6.78 2.63
N LEU A 283 50.55 5.98 1.65
CA LEU A 283 49.86 4.75 1.26
C LEU A 283 50.00 3.69 2.33
N GLY A 284 48.92 2.93 2.54
CA GLY A 284 48.93 1.76 3.39
C GLY A 284 49.42 0.49 2.67
N ASN A 285 49.59 -0.57 3.45
CA ASN A 285 50.03 -1.89 2.98
C ASN A 285 48.90 -2.92 2.92
N THR A 286 47.64 -2.49 3.02
CA THR A 286 46.49 -3.38 2.94
C THR A 286 45.82 -3.34 1.57
N GLU A 287 44.92 -4.30 1.33
CA GLU A 287 44.07 -4.35 0.14
C GLU A 287 42.61 -4.47 0.60
N THR A 288 41.95 -3.33 0.71
CA THR A 288 40.57 -3.24 1.22
C THR A 288 39.61 -2.92 0.08
N ASN A 289 38.74 -3.87 -0.24
CA ASN A 289 37.54 -3.56 -1.03
C ASN A 289 36.46 -3.01 -0.11
N TRP A 290 36.35 -1.68 -0.05
CA TRP A 290 35.40 -1.00 0.84
C TRP A 290 33.94 -1.31 0.53
N GLN A 291 33.58 -1.55 -0.74
CA GLN A 291 32.21 -1.87 -1.11
C GLN A 291 31.78 -3.23 -0.51
N GLU A 292 32.66 -4.22 -0.50
CA GLU A 292 32.42 -5.52 0.15
C GLU A 292 32.35 -5.44 1.69
N LYS A 293 32.85 -4.37 2.31
CA LYS A 293 32.79 -4.19 3.78
C LYS A 293 31.52 -3.52 4.26
N ILE A 294 30.79 -2.83 3.39
CA ILE A 294 29.55 -2.14 3.74
C ILE A 294 28.29 -2.91 3.35
N PHE A 295 28.40 -3.85 2.41
CA PHE A 295 27.27 -4.66 1.96
C PHE A 295 27.30 -6.08 2.54
N ARG A 296 26.11 -6.66 2.73
CA ARG A 296 25.87 -8.02 3.22
C ARG A 296 24.79 -8.72 2.40
N VAL A 297 24.79 -10.05 2.47
CA VAL A 297 23.61 -10.84 2.12
C VAL A 297 22.60 -10.71 3.26
N ALA A 298 21.37 -10.34 2.93
CA ALA A 298 20.32 -10.08 3.91
C ALA A 298 19.17 -11.08 3.73
N ALA A 299 18.73 -11.69 4.83
CA ALA A 299 17.54 -12.54 4.84
C ALA A 299 16.36 -11.79 5.45
N SER A 300 15.17 -11.91 4.85
CA SER A 300 13.95 -11.24 5.31
C SER A 300 12.78 -12.21 5.39
N THR A 301 11.81 -11.90 6.24
CA THR A 301 10.60 -12.70 6.43
C THR A 301 9.36 -11.84 6.49
N ASP A 302 8.25 -12.36 5.94
CA ASP A 302 6.93 -11.74 6.08
C ASP A 302 5.92 -12.82 6.45
N HIS A 303 5.10 -12.55 7.46
CA HIS A 303 4.10 -13.47 7.98
C HIS A 303 2.76 -12.74 8.06
N ASN A 304 1.69 -13.38 7.59
CA ASN A 304 0.34 -12.87 7.69
C ASN A 304 -0.62 -13.98 8.13
N LEU A 305 -1.37 -13.72 9.19
CA LEU A 305 -2.47 -14.55 9.66
C LEU A 305 -3.76 -13.79 9.42
N SER A 306 -4.78 -14.44 8.86
CA SER A 306 -6.10 -13.84 8.71
C SER A 306 -7.22 -14.82 9.04
N LEU A 307 -8.24 -14.31 9.69
CA LEU A 307 -9.46 -15.02 10.04
C LEU A 307 -10.64 -14.27 9.43
N THR A 308 -11.45 -14.95 8.62
CA THR A 308 -12.68 -14.41 8.04
C THR A 308 -13.85 -15.31 8.35
N GLY A 309 -15.04 -14.76 8.47
CA GLY A 309 -16.26 -15.54 8.64
C GLY A 309 -17.44 -14.63 8.96
N SER A 310 -18.51 -15.22 9.48
CA SER A 310 -19.65 -14.48 9.98
C SER A 310 -20.04 -14.94 11.39
N ALA A 311 -20.23 -13.99 12.29
CA ALA A 311 -20.80 -14.23 13.60
C ALA A 311 -22.33 -14.18 13.46
N GLY A 312 -22.95 -15.36 13.43
CA GLY A 312 -24.36 -15.49 13.02
C GLY A 312 -24.57 -15.05 11.58
N GLU A 313 -25.81 -14.68 11.24
CA GLU A 313 -26.17 -14.21 9.89
C GLU A 313 -25.93 -12.72 9.68
N ILE A 314 -25.72 -11.96 10.76
CA ILE A 314 -25.78 -10.50 10.73
C ILE A 314 -24.42 -9.81 10.72
N LEU A 315 -23.31 -10.49 11.06
CA LEU A 315 -22.01 -9.86 11.27
C LEU A 315 -20.87 -10.61 10.55
N PRO A 316 -20.69 -10.37 9.25
CA PRO A 316 -19.44 -10.69 8.56
C PRO A 316 -18.26 -9.95 9.19
N TYR A 317 -17.17 -10.68 9.44
CA TYR A 317 -15.95 -10.14 10.02
C TYR A 317 -14.71 -10.64 9.28
N ARG A 318 -13.66 -9.81 9.30
CA ARG A 318 -12.31 -10.20 8.95
C ARG A 318 -11.32 -9.57 9.92
N LEU A 319 -10.42 -10.40 10.43
CA LEU A 319 -9.30 -10.02 11.29
C LEU A 319 -8.01 -10.40 10.57
N SER A 320 -6.99 -9.55 10.59
CA SER A 320 -5.65 -9.94 10.15
C SER A 320 -4.57 -9.38 11.06
N LEU A 321 -3.51 -10.17 11.22
CA LEU A 321 -2.28 -9.81 11.90
C LEU A 321 -1.12 -10.10 10.95
N GLY A 322 -0.17 -9.18 10.87
CA GLY A 322 1.01 -9.30 10.03
C GLY A 322 2.27 -8.92 10.79
N TYR A 323 3.37 -9.58 10.43
CA TYR A 323 4.71 -9.29 10.90
C TYR A 323 5.69 -9.35 9.72
N THR A 324 6.30 -8.21 9.41
CA THR A 324 7.33 -8.07 8.38
C THR A 324 8.66 -7.76 9.07
N ASN A 325 9.71 -8.51 8.71
CA ASN A 325 11.10 -8.25 9.11
C ASN A 325 11.94 -8.19 7.84
N GLU A 326 12.28 -6.98 7.42
CA GLU A 326 12.99 -6.71 6.17
C GLU A 326 14.38 -6.14 6.47
N ASN A 327 15.41 -6.90 6.09
CA ASN A 327 16.81 -6.52 6.28
C ASN A 327 17.39 -5.98 4.97
N GLY A 328 18.08 -4.85 5.06
CA GLY A 328 18.78 -4.25 3.91
C GLY A 328 20.12 -4.93 3.66
N ILE A 329 20.55 -4.88 2.39
CA ILE A 329 21.90 -5.33 1.99
C ILE A 329 22.97 -4.35 2.44
N LEU A 330 22.67 -3.06 2.60
CA LEU A 330 23.58 -2.13 3.27
C LEU A 330 23.58 -2.47 4.77
N GLU A 331 24.77 -2.63 5.33
CA GLU A 331 24.92 -3.02 6.74
C GLU A 331 24.12 -2.11 7.66
N THR A 332 23.64 -2.70 8.75
CA THR A 332 22.79 -2.06 9.77
C THR A 332 21.36 -1.71 9.35
N SER A 333 21.06 -1.59 8.05
CA SER A 333 19.72 -1.24 7.57
C SER A 333 18.70 -2.34 7.88
N ARG A 334 17.58 -1.97 8.52
CA ARG A 334 16.51 -2.90 8.92
C ARG A 334 15.16 -2.22 9.14
N LEU A 335 14.09 -2.93 8.81
CA LEU A 335 12.70 -2.59 9.07
C LEU A 335 12.01 -3.76 9.80
N GLU A 336 11.36 -3.47 10.92
CA GLU A 336 10.44 -4.39 11.59
C GLU A 336 9.06 -3.76 11.66
N ARG A 337 8.04 -4.46 11.19
CA ARG A 337 6.68 -3.92 11.10
C ARG A 337 5.65 -4.92 11.57
N TYR A 338 4.79 -4.47 12.46
CA TYR A 338 3.61 -5.20 12.92
C TYR A 338 2.38 -4.50 12.38
N THR A 339 1.46 -5.25 11.78
CA THR A 339 0.20 -4.71 11.26
C THR A 339 -0.96 -5.48 11.84
N GLY A 340 -2.04 -4.78 12.20
CA GLY A 340 -3.30 -5.39 12.59
C GLY A 340 -4.45 -4.76 11.79
N SER A 341 -5.43 -5.55 11.37
CA SER A 341 -6.62 -5.04 10.70
C SER A 341 -7.88 -5.73 11.17
N VAL A 342 -8.94 -4.95 11.27
CA VAL A 342 -10.30 -5.38 11.63
C VAL A 342 -11.27 -4.78 10.63
N ASN A 343 -12.09 -5.63 10.02
CA ASN A 343 -13.23 -5.25 9.20
C ASN A 343 -14.47 -5.94 9.76
N LEU A 344 -15.50 -5.15 10.06
CA LEU A 344 -16.81 -5.62 10.50
C LEU A 344 -17.87 -5.00 9.60
N SER A 345 -18.78 -5.80 9.07
CA SER A 345 -19.78 -5.31 8.09
C SER A 345 -21.21 -5.73 8.43
N PRO A 346 -21.76 -5.38 9.61
CA PRO A 346 -23.08 -5.84 9.97
C PRO A 346 -24.22 -5.23 9.15
N SER A 347 -25.28 -6.02 8.97
CA SER A 347 -26.52 -5.59 8.34
C SER A 347 -27.70 -5.70 9.30
N PHE A 348 -28.53 -4.67 9.37
CA PHE A 348 -29.71 -4.58 10.21
C PHE A 348 -30.95 -4.24 9.39
N PHE A 349 -32.14 -4.44 9.97
CA PHE A 349 -33.44 -4.16 9.34
C PHE A 349 -33.55 -4.79 7.94
N ASP A 350 -33.28 -6.10 7.85
CA ASP A 350 -33.30 -6.85 6.59
C ASP A 350 -32.42 -6.24 5.47
N GLY A 351 -31.29 -5.66 5.88
CA GLY A 351 -30.31 -5.06 4.97
C GLY A 351 -30.60 -3.61 4.58
N GLN A 352 -31.62 -2.97 5.15
CA GLN A 352 -31.89 -1.55 4.96
C GLN A 352 -30.82 -0.67 5.62
N LEU A 353 -30.24 -1.11 6.74
CA LEU A 353 -29.12 -0.43 7.39
C LEU A 353 -27.88 -1.31 7.28
N ARG A 354 -26.87 -0.85 6.56
CA ARG A 354 -25.57 -1.49 6.47
C ARG A 354 -24.55 -0.62 7.17
N VAL A 355 -23.81 -1.22 8.09
CA VAL A 355 -22.72 -0.55 8.80
C VAL A 355 -21.43 -1.25 8.42
N GLN A 356 -20.39 -0.48 8.13
CA GLN A 356 -19.04 -0.98 7.89
C GLN A 356 -18.09 -0.27 8.84
N LEU A 357 -17.37 -1.03 9.66
CA LEU A 357 -16.29 -0.55 10.50
C LEU A 357 -14.99 -1.12 9.97
N ASN A 358 -14.05 -0.26 9.61
CA ASN A 358 -12.68 -0.64 9.31
C ASN A 358 -11.74 0.02 10.30
N ALA A 359 -10.78 -0.74 10.80
CA ALA A 359 -9.68 -0.21 11.58
C ALA A 359 -8.39 -0.97 11.24
N ARG A 360 -7.30 -0.24 11.06
CA ARG A 360 -5.97 -0.76 10.76
C ARG A 360 -4.97 -0.07 11.63
N GLY A 361 -4.11 -0.83 12.28
CA GLY A 361 -3.01 -0.33 13.08
C GLY A 361 -1.69 -0.84 12.54
N MET A 362 -0.66 -0.04 12.70
CA MET A 362 0.72 -0.39 12.40
C MET A 362 1.62 0.10 13.52
N TYR A 363 2.61 -0.72 13.85
CA TYR A 363 3.75 -0.39 14.70
C TYR A 363 5.03 -0.73 13.93
N ASN A 364 5.83 0.26 13.61
CA ASN A 364 6.99 0.14 12.74
C ASN A 364 8.24 0.65 13.43
N LYS A 365 9.32 -0.15 13.35
CA LYS A 365 10.65 0.19 13.84
C LYS A 365 11.60 0.21 12.66
N ASN A 366 12.33 1.30 12.49
CA ASN A 366 13.37 1.41 11.48
C ASN A 366 14.73 1.55 12.13
N ARG A 367 15.73 0.99 11.45
CA ARG A 367 17.11 1.42 11.54
C ARG A 367 17.56 1.84 10.14
N PHE A 368 17.75 3.14 9.96
CA PHE A 368 18.24 3.69 8.69
C PHE A 368 19.77 3.57 8.66
N ALA A 369 20.28 3.06 7.55
CA ALA A 369 21.71 3.05 7.31
C ALA A 369 22.10 4.35 6.60
N ASP A 370 23.21 4.96 7.02
CA ASP A 370 23.70 6.18 6.40
C ASP A 370 24.29 5.85 5.02
N GLN A 371 23.59 6.30 3.97
CA GLN A 371 23.98 6.07 2.57
C GLN A 371 25.27 6.80 2.18
N GLY A 372 25.75 7.75 2.99
CA GLY A 372 27.08 8.34 2.86
C GLY A 372 28.18 7.28 2.86
N ALA A 373 27.97 6.13 3.52
CA ALA A 373 28.89 5.00 3.46
C ALA A 373 29.10 4.47 2.03
N ILE A 374 28.06 4.48 1.19
CA ILE A 374 28.14 4.02 -0.21
C ILE A 374 29.07 4.95 -0.99
N ASN A 375 28.87 6.27 -0.87
CA ASN A 375 29.71 7.25 -1.55
C ASN A 375 31.15 7.21 -1.04
N SER A 376 31.36 7.14 0.28
CA SER A 376 32.68 6.99 0.88
C SER A 376 33.37 5.71 0.41
N ALA A 377 32.68 4.56 0.33
CA ALA A 377 33.28 3.29 -0.09
C ALA A 377 33.83 3.30 -1.52
N THR A 378 33.33 4.19 -2.39
CA THR A 378 33.86 4.33 -3.76
C THR A 378 35.12 5.20 -3.86
N GLN A 379 35.42 5.99 -2.82
CA GLN A 379 36.49 7.00 -2.86
C GLN A 379 37.53 6.82 -1.74
N PHE A 380 37.22 6.04 -0.71
CA PHE A 380 38.12 5.82 0.41
C PHE A 380 39.36 5.03 -0.03
N ASP A 381 40.51 5.38 0.54
CA ASP A 381 41.80 4.80 0.15
C ASP A 381 41.77 3.25 0.29
N PRO A 382 41.87 2.49 -0.83
CA PRO A 382 41.83 1.03 -0.80
C PRO A 382 43.07 0.42 -0.15
N THR A 383 44.11 1.21 0.12
CA THR A 383 45.35 0.75 0.76
C THR A 383 45.30 0.77 2.29
N MET A 384 44.23 1.34 2.87
CA MET A 384 44.04 1.49 4.32
C MET A 384 43.21 0.35 4.93
N PRO A 385 43.50 -0.06 6.19
CA PRO A 385 42.73 -1.08 6.88
C PRO A 385 41.36 -0.55 7.32
N VAL A 386 40.40 -1.45 7.58
CA VAL A 386 39.10 -1.07 8.16
C VAL A 386 39.27 -0.54 9.59
N TYR A 387 40.09 -1.22 10.39
CA TYR A 387 40.37 -0.87 11.78
C TYR A 387 41.77 -0.28 11.91
N ASP A 388 41.95 0.64 12.83
CA ASP A 388 43.25 1.23 13.13
C ASP A 388 44.23 0.16 13.66
N THR A 389 45.46 0.20 13.16
CA THR A 389 46.55 -0.69 13.55
C THR A 389 47.67 0.05 14.28
N THR A 390 47.53 1.36 14.49
CA THR A 390 48.59 2.24 15.01
C THR A 390 48.43 2.56 16.50
N GLY A 391 47.26 2.25 17.08
CA GLY A 391 46.92 2.61 18.46
C GLY A 391 46.45 4.06 18.58
N SER A 392 45.93 4.63 17.50
CA SER A 392 45.37 5.98 17.49
C SER A 392 44.24 6.11 18.52
N PRO A 393 44.20 7.19 19.32
CA PRO A 393 43.08 7.42 20.23
C PRO A 393 41.79 7.85 19.50
N TYR A 394 41.87 8.14 18.19
CA TYR A 394 40.78 8.67 17.38
C TYR A 394 40.03 7.58 16.62
N GLY A 395 38.74 7.82 16.35
CA GLY A 395 37.93 6.98 15.48
C GLY A 395 37.38 5.72 16.13
N ASN A 396 37.47 5.59 17.47
CA ASN A 396 37.04 4.41 18.23
C ASN A 396 37.55 3.08 17.64
N GLY A 397 38.80 3.08 17.16
CA GLY A 397 39.44 1.90 16.56
C GLY A 397 39.16 1.71 15.06
N TYR A 398 38.37 2.57 14.41
CA TYR A 398 38.30 2.63 12.95
C TYR A 398 39.43 3.47 12.38
N HIS A 399 39.94 3.07 11.21
CA HIS A 399 41.02 3.82 10.57
C HIS A 399 40.60 5.27 10.27
N MET A 400 41.49 6.20 10.60
CA MET A 400 41.39 7.62 10.25
C MET A 400 42.72 8.10 9.70
N THR A 401 42.66 8.99 8.72
CA THR A 401 43.86 9.69 8.25
C THR A 401 44.20 10.81 9.22
N LEU A 402 45.44 10.80 9.72
CA LEU A 402 45.95 11.77 10.68
C LEU A 402 46.96 12.72 10.02
N LYS A 403 47.07 13.93 10.57
CA LYS A 403 48.12 14.89 10.27
C LYS A 403 49.45 14.42 10.87
N ALA A 404 50.53 15.08 10.49
CA ALA A 404 51.87 14.79 11.02
C ALA A 404 51.98 15.00 12.54
N ASP A 405 51.12 15.83 13.13
CA ASP A 405 51.05 16.05 14.58
C ASP A 405 50.22 15.00 15.33
N GLY A 406 49.66 14.01 14.62
CA GLY A 406 48.84 12.94 15.18
C GLY A 406 47.35 13.28 15.31
N THR A 407 46.91 14.48 14.93
CA THR A 407 45.49 14.88 15.00
C THR A 407 44.72 14.50 13.73
N PRO A 408 43.38 14.31 13.78
CA PRO A 408 42.58 14.01 12.59
C PRO A 408 42.64 15.08 11.48
N ILE A 409 42.59 14.64 10.23
CA ILE A 409 42.36 15.52 9.07
C ILE A 409 40.84 15.75 8.93
N ASP A 410 40.40 16.99 9.12
CA ASP A 410 38.98 17.38 9.17
C ASP A 410 38.28 17.44 7.80
N ILE A 411 39.05 17.42 6.71
CA ILE A 411 38.56 17.32 5.32
C ILE A 411 38.68 15.91 4.73
N ALA A 412 39.18 14.94 5.50
CA ALA A 412 39.28 13.56 5.04
C ALA A 412 37.89 12.90 4.98
N LEU A 413 37.77 11.84 4.18
CA LEU A 413 36.57 11.00 4.19
C LEU A 413 36.49 10.25 5.53
N ALA A 414 35.27 10.06 6.03
CA ALA A 414 35.02 9.15 7.15
C ALA A 414 35.06 7.70 6.65
N ASN A 415 35.55 6.81 7.51
CA ASN A 415 35.61 5.37 7.23
C ASN A 415 34.21 4.81 6.91
N PRO A 416 34.00 4.18 5.73
CA PRO A 416 32.69 3.69 5.30
C PRO A 416 32.01 2.74 6.28
N VAL A 417 32.78 1.90 6.96
CA VAL A 417 32.25 0.94 7.94
C VAL A 417 31.86 1.66 9.23
N ALA A 418 32.69 2.62 9.67
CA ALA A 418 32.40 3.42 10.86
C ALA A 418 31.12 4.23 10.70
N ILE A 419 30.86 4.78 9.50
CA ILE A 419 29.62 5.50 9.18
C ILE A 419 28.38 4.65 9.50
N LEU A 420 28.40 3.36 9.18
CA LEU A 420 27.27 2.46 9.43
C LEU A 420 27.19 2.00 10.88
N MET A 421 28.34 1.73 11.49
CA MET A 421 28.38 1.11 12.83
C MET A 421 28.28 2.11 13.98
N GLN A 422 28.69 3.37 13.76
CA GLN A 422 28.79 4.40 14.81
C GLN A 422 27.79 5.54 14.66
N LYS A 423 26.95 5.52 13.62
CA LYS A 423 25.74 6.34 13.53
C LYS A 423 24.51 5.48 13.77
N HIS A 424 23.72 5.85 14.75
CA HIS A 424 22.48 5.19 15.13
C HIS A 424 21.32 6.08 14.73
N ASP A 425 20.74 5.79 13.56
CA ASP A 425 19.52 6.44 13.07
C ASP A 425 18.36 5.45 13.21
N LYS A 426 17.50 5.69 14.21
CA LYS A 426 16.40 4.80 14.58
C LYS A 426 15.11 5.57 14.75
N SER A 427 14.01 4.95 14.38
CA SER A 427 12.68 5.52 14.59
C SER A 427 11.67 4.46 14.99
N THR A 428 10.65 4.91 15.71
CA THR A 428 9.43 4.16 15.99
C THR A 428 8.25 4.97 15.47
N VAL A 429 7.36 4.31 14.73
CA VAL A 429 6.16 4.94 14.17
C VAL A 429 4.95 4.09 14.50
N MET A 430 3.94 4.72 15.07
CA MET A 430 2.62 4.19 15.28
C MET A 430 1.64 4.88 14.35
N ARG A 431 0.82 4.12 13.63
CA ARG A 431 -0.24 4.70 12.82
C ARG A 431 -1.52 3.88 12.90
N SER A 432 -2.65 4.56 12.95
CA SER A 432 -3.96 3.94 12.85
C SER A 432 -4.82 4.65 11.82
N ILE A 433 -5.45 3.87 10.94
CA ILE A 433 -6.39 4.36 9.93
C ILE A 433 -7.69 3.60 10.12
N GLY A 434 -8.81 4.31 10.21
CA GLY A 434 -10.10 3.67 10.32
C GLY A 434 -11.26 4.52 9.86
N ASN A 435 -12.38 3.86 9.60
CA ASN A 435 -13.64 4.54 9.33
C ASN A 435 -14.86 3.74 9.77
N LEU A 436 -15.92 4.49 10.01
CA LEU A 436 -17.29 4.02 10.19
C LEU A 436 -18.12 4.53 9.02
N GLN A 437 -18.61 3.62 8.20
CA GLN A 437 -19.55 3.91 7.12
C GLN A 437 -20.93 3.37 7.47
N ILE A 438 -21.96 4.19 7.31
CA ILE A 438 -23.36 3.87 7.55
C ILE A 438 -24.13 4.16 6.26
N ASP A 439 -24.71 3.12 5.66
CA ASP A 439 -25.61 3.20 4.49
C ASP A 439 -27.02 2.84 4.95
N TYR A 440 -27.94 3.79 4.86
CA TYR A 440 -29.33 3.60 5.27
C TYR A 440 -30.28 3.83 4.10
N SER A 441 -31.03 2.79 3.73
CA SER A 441 -32.10 2.85 2.73
C SER A 441 -33.35 3.43 3.35
N LEU A 442 -33.81 4.58 2.86
CA LEU A 442 -34.91 5.33 3.46
C LEU A 442 -36.26 4.71 3.04
N PRO A 443 -37.08 4.19 3.98
CA PRO A 443 -38.24 3.38 3.64
C PRO A 443 -39.40 4.18 3.02
N PHE A 444 -39.42 5.50 3.20
CA PHE A 444 -40.46 6.38 2.67
C PHE A 444 -40.25 6.79 1.21
N LEU A 445 -39.07 6.53 0.64
CA LEU A 445 -38.78 6.79 -0.77
C LEU A 445 -37.88 5.70 -1.32
N GLU A 446 -38.49 4.76 -2.05
CA GLU A 446 -37.77 3.66 -2.69
C GLU A 446 -36.65 4.19 -3.60
N GLY A 447 -35.45 3.61 -3.47
CA GLY A 447 -34.27 4.01 -4.22
C GLY A 447 -33.43 5.11 -3.56
N LEU A 448 -33.93 5.79 -2.52
CA LEU A 448 -33.18 6.79 -1.76
C LEU A 448 -32.35 6.14 -0.64
N ARG A 449 -31.07 6.51 -0.55
CA ARG A 449 -30.15 6.09 0.50
C ARG A 449 -29.44 7.30 1.10
N ALA A 450 -29.27 7.28 2.41
CA ALA A 450 -28.41 8.20 3.12
C ALA A 450 -27.12 7.48 3.49
N ASN A 451 -25.98 8.12 3.20
CA ASN A 451 -24.67 7.56 3.46
C ASN A 451 -23.87 8.53 4.34
N LEU A 452 -23.28 8.01 5.42
CA LEU A 452 -22.41 8.75 6.33
C LEU A 452 -21.11 7.97 6.47
N ASN A 453 -19.97 8.61 6.20
CA ASN A 453 -18.65 8.05 6.39
C ASN A 453 -17.84 8.95 7.32
N LEU A 454 -17.42 8.41 8.45
CA LEU A 454 -16.59 9.09 9.44
C LEU A 454 -15.23 8.40 9.46
N GLY A 455 -14.17 9.12 9.09
CA GLY A 455 -12.82 8.57 8.95
C GLY A 455 -11.79 9.26 9.85
N TYR A 456 -10.74 8.52 10.19
CA TYR A 456 -9.55 9.09 10.81
C TYR A 456 -8.27 8.43 10.29
N ASP A 457 -7.17 9.18 10.33
CA ASP A 457 -5.80 8.76 10.08
C ASP A 457 -4.91 9.49 11.09
N ILE A 458 -4.39 8.75 12.08
CA ILE A 458 -3.59 9.27 13.19
C ILE A 458 -2.23 8.60 13.18
N SER A 459 -1.16 9.38 13.32
CA SER A 459 0.19 8.85 13.49
C SER A 459 0.94 9.56 14.59
N ASP A 460 1.75 8.78 15.30
CA ASP A 460 2.70 9.24 16.30
C ASP A 460 4.07 8.65 15.95
N SER A 461 5.08 9.49 15.86
CA SER A 461 6.44 9.10 15.51
C SER A 461 7.44 9.72 16.46
N GLU A 462 8.44 8.92 16.81
CA GLU A 462 9.65 9.36 17.49
C GLU A 462 10.88 8.81 16.75
N GLY A 463 12.00 9.52 16.83
CA GLY A 463 13.26 9.00 16.34
C GLY A 463 14.46 9.78 16.84
N ASP A 464 15.61 9.11 16.78
CA ASP A 464 16.89 9.60 17.26
C ASP A 464 17.95 9.33 16.19
N VAL A 465 18.79 10.34 15.97
CA VAL A 465 20.03 10.24 15.21
C VAL A 465 21.18 10.53 16.17
N ILE A 466 21.95 9.50 16.48
CA ILE A 466 23.07 9.59 17.43
C ILE A 466 24.35 9.25 16.69
N VAL A 467 25.31 10.17 16.71
CA VAL A 467 26.67 9.91 16.25
C VAL A 467 27.53 9.67 17.48
N GLU A 468 28.25 8.57 17.54
CA GLU A 468 29.12 8.29 18.69
C GLU A 468 30.23 9.34 18.80
N ASP A 469 30.51 9.75 20.04
CA ASP A 469 31.69 10.54 20.36
C ASP A 469 32.95 9.82 19.88
N ASN A 470 33.91 10.59 19.40
CA ASN A 470 35.18 10.14 18.88
C ASN A 470 35.08 9.23 17.64
N SER A 471 33.91 9.14 17.00
CA SER A 471 33.76 8.49 15.69
C SER A 471 34.50 9.27 14.58
N PRO A 472 34.91 8.64 13.47
CA PRO A 472 35.51 9.35 12.34
C PRO A 472 34.63 10.50 11.80
N MET A 473 33.30 10.35 11.86
CA MET A 473 32.34 11.37 11.45
C MET A 473 32.42 12.63 12.31
N SER A 474 32.59 12.48 13.63
CA SER A 474 32.65 13.61 14.57
C SER A 474 33.87 14.54 14.39
N TYR A 475 34.87 14.11 13.60
CA TYR A 475 36.04 14.92 13.24
C TYR A 475 36.03 15.41 11.79
N THR A 476 35.26 14.77 10.91
CA THR A 476 35.31 15.03 9.46
C THR A 476 34.04 15.70 8.93
N TRP A 477 32.91 15.54 9.62
CA TRP A 477 31.59 16.04 9.25
C TRP A 477 31.05 17.01 10.31
N GLY A 478 29.98 17.71 9.96
CA GLY A 478 29.35 18.68 10.85
C GLY A 478 30.10 20.02 10.94
N ASN A 479 29.61 20.90 11.81
CA ASN A 479 30.12 22.26 11.94
C ASN A 479 31.25 22.36 12.98
N TYR A 480 31.24 21.50 14.01
CA TYR A 480 32.17 21.61 15.14
C TYR A 480 33.44 20.76 14.98
N LYS A 481 33.35 19.60 14.30
CA LYS A 481 34.48 18.71 13.93
C LYS A 481 35.51 18.45 15.05
N SER A 482 35.05 18.40 16.30
CA SER A 482 35.91 18.38 17.49
C SER A 482 35.95 17.02 18.17
N GLY A 483 35.37 15.98 17.57
CA GLY A 483 35.32 14.65 18.16
C GLY A 483 34.08 14.34 18.98
N TRP A 484 33.06 15.20 18.94
CA TRP A 484 31.78 14.96 19.63
C TRP A 484 30.66 14.68 18.64
N GLY A 485 29.71 13.84 19.02
CA GLY A 485 28.53 13.54 18.23
C GLY A 485 27.57 14.72 18.11
N GLU A 486 27.18 15.07 16.88
CA GLU A 486 26.06 15.97 16.61
C GLU A 486 24.77 15.15 16.56
N ASN A 487 24.02 15.14 17.66
CA ASN A 487 22.81 14.31 17.80
C ASN A 487 21.54 15.11 17.46
N SER A 488 20.47 14.39 17.12
CA SER A 488 19.13 14.97 16.99
C SER A 488 18.05 14.00 17.42
N THR A 489 17.03 14.51 18.10
CA THR A 489 15.80 13.76 18.43
C THR A 489 14.62 14.49 17.82
N TYR A 490 13.65 13.74 17.30
CA TYR A 490 12.42 14.30 16.73
C TYR A 490 11.19 13.54 17.18
N THR A 491 10.09 14.26 17.33
CA THR A 491 8.75 13.69 17.49
C THR A 491 7.80 14.31 16.48
N GLN A 492 6.79 13.56 16.06
CA GLN A 492 5.74 14.06 15.19
C GLN A 492 4.40 13.40 15.51
N TYR A 493 3.39 14.24 15.70
CA TYR A 493 2.00 13.82 15.83
C TYR A 493 1.17 14.38 14.68
N LYS A 494 0.46 13.51 13.96
CA LYS A 494 -0.45 13.90 12.88
C LYS A 494 -1.83 13.33 13.12
N LEU A 495 -2.85 14.14 12.86
CA LEU A 495 -4.24 13.74 12.93
C LEU A 495 -5.01 14.29 11.72
N ASN A 496 -5.61 13.38 10.95
CA ASN A 496 -6.50 13.70 9.85
C ASN A 496 -7.87 13.10 10.16
N THR A 497 -8.93 13.92 10.12
CA THR A 497 -10.31 13.49 10.38
C THR A 497 -11.21 13.86 9.22
N LEU A 498 -12.12 12.95 8.87
CA LEU A 498 -13.03 13.06 7.73
C LEU A 498 -14.47 12.87 8.17
N LEU A 499 -15.36 13.69 7.62
CA LEU A 499 -16.80 13.50 7.59
C LEU A 499 -17.29 13.66 6.16
N ASP A 500 -17.87 12.60 5.60
CA ASP A 500 -18.62 12.64 4.36
C ASP A 500 -20.06 12.25 4.60
N PHE A 501 -20.99 13.10 4.19
CA PHE A 501 -22.43 12.81 4.24
C PHE A 501 -23.05 13.09 2.88
N TYR A 502 -23.79 12.14 2.34
CA TYR A 502 -24.47 12.31 1.06
C TYR A 502 -25.76 11.51 0.97
N LEU A 503 -26.66 11.99 0.12
CA LEU A 503 -27.85 11.28 -0.29
C LEU A 503 -27.63 10.75 -1.71
N ASN A 504 -28.08 9.53 -1.96
CA ASN A 504 -28.08 8.91 -3.29
C ASN A 504 -29.48 8.43 -3.65
N TYR A 505 -29.94 8.73 -4.86
CA TYR A 505 -31.25 8.32 -5.36
C TYR A 505 -31.10 7.59 -6.69
N VAL A 506 -31.48 6.32 -6.72
CA VAL A 506 -31.49 5.51 -7.95
C VAL A 506 -32.92 5.26 -8.37
N LYS A 507 -33.25 5.60 -9.63
CA LYS A 507 -34.57 5.34 -10.21
C LYS A 507 -34.44 4.77 -11.61
N GLU A 508 -35.15 3.67 -11.84
CA GLU A 508 -35.36 3.09 -13.18
C GLU A 508 -36.77 3.42 -13.67
N ALA A 509 -36.86 3.85 -14.93
CA ALA A 509 -38.09 4.26 -15.60
C ALA A 509 -38.05 3.80 -17.06
N GLY A 510 -38.49 2.56 -17.32
CA GLY A 510 -38.43 1.95 -18.65
C GLY A 510 -36.98 1.82 -19.13
N ALA A 511 -36.65 2.47 -20.26
CA ALA A 511 -35.31 2.48 -20.83
C ALA A 511 -34.31 3.42 -20.10
N HIS A 512 -34.78 4.19 -19.13
CA HIS A 512 -34.00 5.22 -18.45
C HIS A 512 -33.59 4.76 -17.05
N ARG A 513 -32.32 4.97 -16.69
CA ARG A 513 -31.84 4.83 -15.32
C ARG A 513 -31.15 6.11 -14.88
N PHE A 514 -31.61 6.65 -13.76
CA PHE A 514 -31.04 7.83 -13.11
C PHE A 514 -30.39 7.40 -11.80
N ASP A 515 -29.17 7.85 -11.55
CA ASP A 515 -28.44 7.70 -10.28
C ASP A 515 -27.87 9.06 -9.90
N VAL A 516 -28.54 9.72 -8.95
CA VAL A 516 -28.30 11.11 -8.56
C VAL A 516 -27.80 11.14 -7.13
N MET A 517 -26.68 11.81 -6.90
CA MET A 517 -26.16 12.05 -5.56
C MET A 517 -25.84 13.52 -5.31
N GLY A 518 -25.94 13.90 -4.04
CA GLY A 518 -25.53 15.20 -3.52
C GLY A 518 -25.04 15.07 -2.09
N GLY A 519 -23.96 15.77 -1.74
CA GLY A 519 -23.31 15.59 -0.46
C GLY A 519 -22.40 16.74 -0.01
N TYR A 520 -21.91 16.56 1.21
CA TYR A 520 -21.03 17.44 1.94
C TYR A 520 -19.83 16.64 2.46
N SER A 521 -18.64 17.24 2.34
CA SER A 521 -17.37 16.72 2.87
C SER A 521 -16.74 17.75 3.79
N TRP A 522 -16.22 17.30 4.92
CA TRP A 522 -15.39 18.09 5.82
C TRP A 522 -14.17 17.28 6.21
N GLN A 523 -13.00 17.91 6.14
CA GLN A 523 -11.74 17.28 6.52
C GLN A 523 -10.87 18.27 7.27
N ARG A 524 -10.24 17.81 8.36
CA ARG A 524 -9.25 18.55 9.14
C ARG A 524 -7.93 17.78 9.14
N PHE A 525 -6.84 18.50 8.93
CA PHE A 525 -5.47 18.01 9.08
C PHE A 525 -4.82 18.76 10.23
N TYR A 526 -4.13 18.05 11.11
CA TYR A 526 -3.32 18.58 12.19
C TYR A 526 -1.94 17.94 12.12
N ASN A 527 -0.90 18.74 12.32
CA ASN A 527 0.47 18.28 12.42
C ASN A 527 1.18 19.05 13.52
N GLU A 528 1.90 18.33 14.35
CA GLU A 528 2.77 18.83 15.40
C GLU A 528 4.11 18.13 15.27
N THR A 529 5.19 18.90 15.32
CA THR A 529 6.55 18.37 15.20
C THR A 529 7.42 19.10 16.20
N GLU A 530 8.27 18.35 16.89
CA GLU A 530 9.29 18.86 17.81
C GLU A 530 10.65 18.28 17.38
N ASN A 531 11.69 19.10 17.37
CA ASN A 531 13.05 18.63 17.08
C ASN A 531 14.01 19.23 18.10
N THR A 532 14.88 18.41 18.67
CA THR A 532 15.93 18.86 19.59
C THR A 532 17.31 18.41 19.11
N TYR A 533 18.33 19.17 19.51
CA TYR A 533 19.71 18.99 19.07
C TYR A 533 20.64 18.87 20.28
N PRO A 534 20.55 17.76 21.05
CA PRO A 534 21.33 17.61 22.26
C PRO A 534 22.81 17.40 21.93
N TYR A 535 23.69 17.94 22.78
CA TYR A 535 25.08 17.51 22.81
C TYR A 535 25.17 16.03 23.21
N SER A 536 26.30 15.40 22.91
CA SER A 536 26.63 14.13 23.54
C SER A 536 26.73 14.26 25.06
N ALA A 537 26.53 13.16 25.79
CA ALA A 537 26.57 13.19 27.25
C ALA A 537 27.92 13.71 27.80
N ALA A 538 29.02 13.40 27.11
CA ALA A 538 30.35 13.90 27.48
C ALA A 538 30.46 15.41 27.28
N MET A 539 30.04 15.92 26.12
CA MET A 539 30.14 17.36 25.81
C MET A 539 29.13 18.19 26.63
N ALA A 540 27.95 17.64 26.93
CA ALA A 540 27.00 18.30 27.83
C ALA A 540 27.58 18.45 29.24
N ALA A 541 28.32 17.44 29.72
CA ALA A 541 29.01 17.51 31.01
C ALA A 541 30.18 18.50 31.01
N GLU A 542 30.91 18.62 29.90
CA GLU A 542 32.06 19.53 29.77
C GLU A 542 31.63 21.00 29.56
N THR A 543 30.63 21.26 28.71
CA THR A 543 30.16 22.63 28.43
C THR A 543 29.16 23.16 29.44
N GLY A 544 28.48 22.27 30.17
CA GLY A 544 27.32 22.61 31.00
C GLY A 544 26.05 22.93 30.19
N ASN A 545 26.07 22.80 28.86
CA ASN A 545 24.93 23.04 27.98
C ASN A 545 24.37 21.72 27.46
N GLN A 546 23.05 21.56 27.50
CA GLN A 546 22.41 20.33 27.01
C GLN A 546 22.23 20.29 25.49
N PHE A 547 22.14 21.45 24.83
CA PHE A 547 21.84 21.56 23.40
C PHE A 547 22.86 22.44 22.68
N TYR A 548 23.24 22.05 21.46
CA TYR A 548 24.18 22.82 20.62
C TYR A 548 23.48 23.77 19.65
N ARG A 549 22.17 23.61 19.48
CA ARG A 549 21.33 24.45 18.63
C ARG A 549 19.90 24.49 19.21
N GLU A 550 19.20 25.60 18.99
CA GLU A 550 17.76 25.69 19.27
C GLU A 550 16.96 24.64 18.50
N GLY A 551 15.95 24.09 19.17
CA GLY A 551 14.98 23.18 18.58
C GLY A 551 14.12 23.84 17.51
N ASN A 552 13.33 23.03 16.80
CA ASN A 552 12.39 23.51 15.80
C ASN A 552 11.04 22.84 15.98
N ASP A 553 10.17 23.55 16.69
CA ASP A 553 8.90 23.04 17.15
C ASP A 553 7.77 23.86 16.53
N TYR A 554 6.79 23.19 15.95
CA TYR A 554 5.62 23.86 15.39
C TYR A 554 4.40 22.96 15.39
N SER A 555 3.24 23.60 15.50
CA SER A 555 1.94 22.98 15.24
C SER A 555 1.20 23.75 14.15
N THR A 556 0.43 23.02 13.34
CA THR A 556 -0.33 23.58 12.22
C THR A 556 -1.57 22.75 11.97
N GLU A 557 -2.61 23.39 11.44
CA GLU A 557 -3.81 22.69 10.99
C GLU A 557 -4.35 23.27 9.69
N SER A 558 -5.02 22.47 8.89
CA SER A 558 -5.75 22.94 7.71
C SER A 558 -7.10 22.25 7.56
N PHE A 559 -7.99 22.90 6.82
CA PHE A 559 -9.37 22.46 6.63
C PHE A 559 -9.72 22.45 5.16
N VAL A 560 -10.50 21.43 4.77
CA VAL A 560 -11.12 21.33 3.46
C VAL A 560 -12.61 21.08 3.67
N ILE A 561 -13.43 21.91 3.05
CA ILE A 561 -14.88 21.79 3.05
C ILE A 561 -15.32 21.64 1.60
N SER A 562 -16.28 20.78 1.32
CA SER A 562 -16.73 20.58 -0.06
C SER A 562 -18.21 20.28 -0.15
N PHE A 563 -18.83 20.82 -1.20
CA PHE A 563 -20.16 20.43 -1.64
C PHE A 563 -20.03 19.78 -3.00
N PHE A 564 -20.63 18.61 -3.18
CA PHE A 564 -20.51 17.86 -4.42
C PHE A 564 -21.84 17.22 -4.83
N GLY A 565 -21.99 17.03 -6.13
CA GLY A 565 -23.10 16.28 -6.71
C GLY A 565 -22.67 15.55 -7.97
N ARG A 566 -23.34 14.43 -8.24
CA ARG A 566 -23.11 13.62 -9.45
C ARG A 566 -24.43 13.08 -9.97
N LEU A 567 -24.60 13.13 -11.29
CA LEU A 567 -25.67 12.51 -12.04
C LEU A 567 -25.05 11.46 -12.96
N ASN A 568 -25.45 10.20 -12.81
CA ASN A 568 -25.27 9.16 -13.80
C ASN A 568 -26.62 8.90 -14.47
N TYR A 569 -26.61 8.88 -15.80
CA TYR A 569 -27.78 8.61 -16.61
C TYR A 569 -27.46 7.55 -17.65
N SER A 570 -28.29 6.52 -17.71
CA SER A 570 -28.21 5.47 -18.73
C SER A 570 -29.51 5.43 -19.52
N LEU A 571 -29.38 5.41 -20.85
CA LEU A 571 -30.47 5.24 -21.79
C LEU A 571 -30.24 3.95 -22.58
N LEU A 572 -31.24 3.06 -22.56
CA LEU A 572 -31.26 1.78 -23.29
C LEU A 572 -30.08 0.85 -22.95
N ASN A 573 -29.35 1.11 -21.86
CA ASN A 573 -28.06 0.48 -21.58
C ASN A 573 -27.03 0.62 -22.74
N ARG A 574 -27.12 1.72 -23.49
CA ARG A 574 -26.24 2.03 -24.64
C ARG A 574 -25.55 3.36 -24.49
N TYR A 575 -26.31 4.39 -24.11
CA TYR A 575 -25.81 5.75 -23.96
C TYR A 575 -25.70 6.06 -22.48
N LEU A 576 -24.49 6.36 -22.04
CA LEU A 576 -24.14 6.61 -20.66
C LEU A 576 -23.64 8.05 -20.55
N LEU A 577 -24.22 8.82 -19.64
CA LEU A 577 -23.82 10.18 -19.34
C LEU A 577 -23.50 10.28 -17.85
N THR A 578 -22.37 10.89 -17.52
CA THR A 578 -22.00 11.26 -16.16
C THR A 578 -21.74 12.76 -16.12
N PHE A 579 -22.36 13.44 -15.17
CA PHE A 579 -22.07 14.84 -14.85
C PHE A 579 -21.73 14.95 -13.37
N THR A 580 -20.65 15.67 -13.06
CA THR A 580 -20.18 15.90 -11.69
C THR A 580 -19.92 17.38 -11.50
N LEU A 581 -20.35 17.91 -10.36
CA LEU A 581 -20.04 19.27 -9.94
C LEU A 581 -19.56 19.24 -8.50
N ARG A 582 -18.42 19.86 -8.24
CA ARG A 582 -17.85 19.96 -6.89
C ARG A 582 -17.32 21.36 -6.63
N ASN A 583 -17.61 21.91 -5.44
CA ASN A 583 -17.09 23.19 -4.99
C ASN A 583 -16.32 22.98 -3.68
N ASP A 584 -15.00 23.22 -3.70
CA ASP A 584 -14.12 23.01 -2.55
C ASP A 584 -13.66 24.34 -1.97
N GLY A 585 -13.79 24.49 -0.66
CA GLY A 585 -13.18 25.53 0.16
C GLY A 585 -11.96 25.00 0.89
N SER A 586 -10.79 25.61 0.71
CA SER A 586 -9.56 25.24 1.43
C SER A 586 -9.03 26.39 2.28
N SER A 587 -8.58 26.07 3.50
CA SER A 587 -7.96 27.07 4.40
C SER A 587 -6.57 27.52 3.92
N ARG A 588 -5.96 26.79 2.98
CA ARG A 588 -4.63 27.09 2.42
C ARG A 588 -4.60 28.30 1.50
N PHE A 589 -5.76 28.72 0.99
CA PHE A 589 -5.87 29.92 0.16
C PHE A 589 -6.33 31.13 0.99
N SER A 590 -5.99 32.32 0.51
CA SER A 590 -6.41 33.58 1.11
C SER A 590 -7.94 33.66 1.22
N PRO A 591 -8.50 34.39 2.21
CA PRO A 591 -9.94 34.61 2.34
C PRO A 591 -10.69 34.93 1.04
N ASP A 592 -10.07 35.70 0.14
CA ASP A 592 -10.68 36.12 -1.12
C ASP A 592 -10.76 35.00 -2.19
N ASN A 593 -10.00 33.91 -2.04
CA ASN A 593 -9.83 32.87 -3.05
C ASN A 593 -9.99 31.44 -2.48
N LYS A 594 -10.72 31.28 -1.36
CA LYS A 594 -10.84 29.97 -0.69
C LYS A 594 -11.54 28.90 -1.51
N TRP A 595 -12.43 29.30 -2.42
CA TRP A 595 -13.36 28.41 -3.11
C TRP A 595 -12.95 28.17 -4.57
N GLY A 596 -13.00 26.91 -5.00
CA GLY A 596 -12.81 26.49 -6.39
C GLY A 596 -13.92 25.57 -6.87
N LEU A 597 -14.46 25.85 -8.07
CA LEU A 597 -15.50 25.04 -8.72
C LEU A 597 -14.88 24.12 -9.77
N PHE A 598 -15.23 22.83 -9.69
CA PHE A 598 -14.67 21.75 -10.49
C PHE A 598 -15.80 20.99 -11.23
N PRO A 599 -16.25 21.50 -12.40
CA PRO A 599 -17.22 20.80 -13.23
C PRO A 599 -16.59 19.69 -14.06
N SER A 600 -17.36 18.64 -14.33
CA SER A 600 -16.96 17.53 -15.20
C SER A 600 -18.15 16.89 -15.90
N ALA A 601 -17.95 16.46 -17.14
CA ALA A 601 -18.90 15.67 -17.91
C ALA A 601 -18.19 14.54 -18.66
N ALA A 602 -18.81 13.37 -18.71
CA ALA A 602 -18.36 12.24 -19.51
C ALA A 602 -19.53 11.55 -20.19
N PHE A 603 -19.27 11.09 -21.41
CA PHE A 603 -20.21 10.35 -22.23
C PHE A 603 -19.57 9.04 -22.67
N ALA A 604 -20.36 7.97 -22.68
CA ALA A 604 -19.95 6.73 -23.30
C ALA A 604 -21.07 6.08 -24.10
N TRP A 605 -20.68 5.42 -25.18
CA TRP A 605 -21.57 4.72 -26.09
C TRP A 605 -21.10 3.27 -26.25
N LYS A 606 -21.93 2.33 -25.81
CA LYS A 606 -21.73 0.88 -26.03
C LYS A 606 -22.22 0.55 -27.44
N ILE A 607 -21.32 0.65 -28.41
CA ILE A 607 -21.60 0.44 -29.83
C ILE A 607 -22.00 -1.03 -30.07
N ILE A 608 -21.36 -1.96 -29.35
CA ILE A 608 -21.65 -3.40 -29.47
C ILE A 608 -23.10 -3.76 -29.13
N ASN A 609 -23.76 -2.96 -28.30
CA ASN A 609 -25.16 -3.17 -27.89
C ASN A 609 -26.17 -2.61 -28.91
N GLU A 610 -25.72 -2.05 -30.04
CA GLU A 610 -26.60 -1.54 -31.08
C GLU A 610 -27.15 -2.67 -31.97
N PRO A 611 -28.38 -2.56 -32.48
CA PRO A 611 -28.98 -3.60 -33.33
C PRO A 611 -28.17 -3.89 -34.59
N PHE A 612 -27.45 -2.90 -35.13
CA PHE A 612 -26.60 -3.08 -36.31
C PHE A 612 -25.30 -3.84 -36.02
N MET A 613 -24.92 -4.01 -34.74
CA MET A 613 -23.75 -4.78 -34.32
C MET A 613 -24.11 -6.19 -33.85
N ALA A 614 -25.39 -6.60 -33.88
CA ALA A 614 -25.84 -7.88 -33.36
C ALA A 614 -25.09 -9.07 -33.97
N ASP A 615 -24.78 -9.01 -35.26
CA ASP A 615 -24.06 -10.08 -35.98
C ASP A 615 -22.55 -10.10 -35.68
N ALA A 616 -22.00 -9.03 -35.10
CA ALA A 616 -20.56 -8.89 -34.82
C ALA A 616 -20.11 -9.65 -33.56
N GLY A 617 -21.05 -10.15 -32.74
CA GLY A 617 -20.75 -10.86 -31.48
C GLY A 617 -19.83 -12.08 -31.61
N SER A 618 -19.78 -12.70 -32.80
CA SER A 618 -18.92 -13.84 -33.10
C SER A 618 -17.43 -13.48 -33.23
N VAL A 619 -17.11 -12.22 -33.54
CA VAL A 619 -15.74 -11.72 -33.75
C VAL A 619 -15.34 -10.64 -32.74
N MET A 620 -16.31 -10.05 -32.04
CA MET A 620 -16.12 -8.90 -31.16
C MET A 620 -17.08 -8.99 -29.98
N SER A 621 -16.53 -9.08 -28.77
CA SER A 621 -17.31 -9.20 -27.53
C SER A 621 -17.63 -7.87 -26.85
N ASP A 622 -16.81 -6.83 -27.08
CA ASP A 622 -17.05 -5.48 -26.57
C ASP A 622 -16.53 -4.42 -27.54
N LEU A 623 -17.28 -3.33 -27.67
CA LEU A 623 -16.88 -2.12 -28.37
C LEU A 623 -17.58 -0.92 -27.75
N LYS A 624 -16.78 -0.07 -27.11
CA LYS A 624 -17.26 1.10 -26.38
C LYS A 624 -16.43 2.34 -26.70
N LEU A 625 -17.10 3.42 -27.09
CA LEU A 625 -16.50 4.74 -27.21
C LEU A 625 -16.71 5.55 -25.93
N ARG A 626 -15.68 6.26 -25.46
CA ARG A 626 -15.73 7.13 -24.28
C ARG A 626 -15.18 8.50 -24.61
N LEU A 627 -15.82 9.55 -24.12
CA LEU A 627 -15.36 10.95 -24.20
C LEU A 627 -15.58 11.62 -22.85
N GLY A 628 -14.58 12.31 -22.31
CA GLY A 628 -14.69 12.99 -21.03
C GLY A 628 -13.92 14.30 -21.00
N TYR A 629 -14.49 15.28 -20.30
CA TYR A 629 -13.86 16.58 -20.02
C TYR A 629 -14.15 16.96 -18.56
N GLY A 630 -13.15 17.47 -17.86
CA GLY A 630 -13.33 17.93 -16.49
C GLY A 630 -12.22 18.86 -16.06
N VAL A 631 -12.54 19.73 -15.11
CA VAL A 631 -11.60 20.63 -14.44
C VAL A 631 -11.32 20.07 -13.05
N THR A 632 -10.04 19.95 -12.70
CA THR A 632 -9.57 19.53 -11.36
C THR A 632 -8.63 20.58 -10.79
N GLY A 633 -8.22 20.43 -9.53
CA GLY A 633 -7.34 21.39 -8.87
C GLY A 633 -6.18 20.74 -8.12
N GLN A 634 -5.25 21.58 -7.66
CA GLN A 634 -4.19 21.22 -6.74
C GLN A 634 -4.12 22.27 -5.61
N GLN A 635 -4.30 21.82 -4.37
CA GLN A 635 -4.19 22.67 -3.19
C GLN A 635 -2.94 22.43 -2.33
N ASN A 636 -2.16 21.39 -2.63
CA ASN A 636 -0.90 21.15 -1.94
C ASN A 636 0.24 21.91 -2.64
N LEU A 637 0.49 23.13 -2.15
CA LEU A 637 1.45 24.07 -2.72
C LEU A 637 2.91 23.84 -2.25
N GLY A 638 3.16 22.88 -1.37
CA GLY A 638 4.51 22.60 -0.85
C GLY A 638 5.06 23.63 0.14
N SER A 639 4.28 24.66 0.48
CA SER A 639 4.69 25.81 1.30
C SER A 639 3.95 25.92 2.64
N GLY A 640 3.56 24.78 3.22
CA GLY A 640 2.80 24.70 4.47
C GLY A 640 1.29 24.93 4.34
N ASP A 641 0.59 25.05 5.47
CA ASP A 641 -0.89 25.12 5.50
C ASP A 641 -1.46 26.54 5.35
N TYR A 642 -0.67 27.60 5.56
CA TYR A 642 -1.12 28.99 5.41
C TYR A 642 -0.08 29.85 4.68
N PRO A 643 0.27 29.51 3.43
CA PRO A 643 1.35 30.20 2.71
C PRO A 643 1.05 31.67 2.39
N TRP A 644 -0.22 32.09 2.46
CA TRP A 644 -0.62 33.49 2.29
C TRP A 644 -0.37 34.36 3.53
N MET A 645 -0.06 33.75 4.68
CA MET A 645 0.26 34.47 5.92
C MET A 645 1.77 34.63 6.06
N ALA A 646 2.23 35.85 6.37
CA ALA A 646 3.61 36.07 6.76
C ALA A 646 3.89 35.37 8.10
N ARG A 647 4.98 34.59 8.14
CA ARG A 647 5.52 34.02 9.39
C ARG A 647 6.56 34.97 9.96
N TYR A 648 6.42 35.31 11.24
CA TYR A 648 7.45 36.01 11.99
C TYR A 648 8.19 34.99 12.85
N SER A 649 9.50 34.90 12.68
CA SER A 649 10.39 34.09 13.53
C SER A 649 11.31 35.00 14.34
N TYR A 650 11.78 34.51 15.49
CA TYR A 650 12.85 35.19 16.21
C TYR A 650 14.12 35.27 15.34
N SER A 651 14.91 36.33 15.54
CA SER A 651 16.18 36.49 14.85
C SER A 651 17.13 35.37 15.27
N GLN A 652 17.58 34.54 14.31
CA GLN A 652 18.59 33.51 14.56
C GLN A 652 19.98 34.00 14.14
N ALA A 653 21.01 33.63 14.92
CA ALA A 653 22.38 33.98 14.60
C ALA A 653 22.80 33.34 13.26
N GLY A 654 23.23 34.17 12.30
CA GLY A 654 23.63 33.70 10.97
C GLY A 654 22.54 33.72 9.90
N ALA A 655 21.33 34.21 10.21
CA ALA A 655 20.31 34.47 9.20
C ALA A 655 20.65 35.74 8.40
N ASN A 656 21.28 35.55 7.23
CA ASN A 656 21.37 36.52 6.13
C ASN A 656 20.70 35.95 4.89
#